data_AF-A0A5C5Z431-F1
#
_entry.id   AF-A0A5C5Z431-F1
#
_cell.length_a   1.000
_cell.length_b   1.000
_cell.length_c   1.000
_cell.angle_alpha   90.00
_cell.angle_beta   90.00
_cell.angle_gamma   90.00
#
_symmetry.space_group_name_H-M   'P 1'
#
loop_
_entity.id
_entity.type
_entity.pdbx_description
1 polymer ?
#
loop_
_entity_poly.entity_id
_entity_poly.type
_entity_poly.pdbx_seq_one_letter_code
_entity_poly.pdbx_strand_id
1 'polypeptide(L)'
;MKPSFRHTAIFLVAICFASSNAFATFPIVERLSPLGVVRGEESTITLVGKRVGDAHQVLTDLSGITIIEVKPIDNQKVEVKLKADATLAPGLYPIRLVTKGGIANLRLLGVGTMPIVNETEPNSDFNKSQPIELNRTVEGVIDREDVDHFQVKLAAGQTLNAEIEGIRLAYSLNNRNILDPYIAILDERRFEVASSDDSALLGQDGVCSFTATEAGTYTVLVRDSSFGGSSVCGYRLHVGTFPRPVAAIPGGGLPGSTLNAKLIALDGDSSDAAVLLPSKPEERWPVVTENEHGISPSPNWIRVNSLPVMVEQEPNNDSRKPNVFTVPAAFCGTVDQANDFDCFGFECKKGEKYRIAVFSRDVLRSPLDAVVNVFDPNNKGVLYSDDIAGKMDPFLELNVATDGMHTVRIFDHLRGGGPSHQYRIEVTKSNPEFDLSLKELRRDEAQVVSVPIGGQMAMMVTAARRGYNGEINMELAGLPDKVTPTTYPIPAGRPEIPILLTATSDATHSASLFEIAAVGNEKNPGVIGELGQTHKLVAGQNRRVMWGYTTDRAAVAVTDAAPFSIEFVQPKTAIVRNGSKSLVVRINKKDGFDEAVSFKTLYNPPGIGINNSRTIAKGKTEVEIPITANGGAAIGSWPLIMIAKYSTKNGPAEMATPPIMLDIQSQLFKFQFPRATAELGTEAVVAVDVEVLGDLPGKAEVQLVGIPNGVTSPAAVQQVTKETTSLTFPIVVAADAKPGNHKTLVCQARVKVGDEVIVQTVGTGELRVDKPLPPKVEEAPKVKEAPKPVEKKPVQAKPLTRIEQLRQMKKEQR
;
A
#
# COMPACT_ATOMS: atom_id res chain seq x y z
N MET A 1 -73.19 0.16 6.94
CA MET A 1 -73.06 -0.18 8.37
C MET A 1 -72.23 -1.45 8.49
N LYS A 2 -71.22 -1.48 9.37
CA LYS A 2 -70.18 -2.52 9.49
C LYS A 2 -70.77 -3.94 9.65
N PRO A 3 -70.02 -4.97 9.19
CA PRO A 3 -69.39 -5.85 10.18
C PRO A 3 -67.95 -6.33 9.87
N SER A 4 -67.37 -6.90 10.93
CA SER A 4 -66.09 -7.56 11.20
C SER A 4 -65.25 -8.22 10.09
N PHE A 5 -63.91 -8.16 10.25
CA PHE A 5 -62.99 -9.20 9.78
C PHE A 5 -61.88 -9.51 10.80
N ARG A 6 -61.53 -10.80 10.85
CA ARG A 6 -60.61 -11.50 11.76
C ARG A 6 -59.15 -11.42 11.27
N HIS A 7 -58.24 -11.30 12.25
CA HIS A 7 -56.93 -11.94 12.41
C HIS A 7 -56.17 -12.45 11.17
N THR A 8 -55.01 -11.86 10.91
CA THR A 8 -53.80 -12.61 10.50
C THR A 8 -52.57 -11.86 11.05
N ALA A 9 -51.99 -12.37 12.13
CA ALA A 9 -50.73 -11.90 12.67
C ALA A 9 -49.59 -12.51 11.84
N ILE A 10 -48.86 -11.66 11.12
CA ILE A 10 -47.64 -12.04 10.40
C ILE A 10 -46.49 -12.00 11.42
N PHE A 11 -46.00 -13.17 11.81
CA PHE A 11 -44.75 -13.30 12.56
C PHE A 11 -43.58 -13.00 11.61
N LEU A 12 -43.07 -11.77 11.67
CA LEU A 12 -41.82 -11.43 11.01
C LEU A 12 -40.68 -11.90 11.93
N VAL A 13 -40.12 -13.09 11.65
CA VAL A 13 -38.88 -13.54 12.29
C VAL A 13 -37.74 -12.71 11.70
N ALA A 14 -37.44 -11.58 12.35
CA ALA A 14 -36.22 -10.84 12.10
C ALA A 14 -35.05 -11.67 12.65
N ILE A 15 -34.42 -12.45 11.78
CA ILE A 15 -33.10 -13.04 12.04
C ILE A 15 -32.13 -11.86 12.14
N CYS A 16 -31.94 -11.37 13.36
CA CYS A 16 -30.79 -10.56 13.69
C CYS A 16 -29.56 -11.44 13.53
N PHE A 17 -28.95 -11.40 12.34
CA PHE A 17 -27.53 -11.69 12.22
C PHE A 17 -26.83 -10.65 13.09
N ALA A 18 -26.58 -11.00 14.34
CA ALA A 18 -25.49 -10.40 15.08
C ALA A 18 -24.23 -10.75 14.31
N SER A 19 -23.86 -9.90 13.35
CA SER A 19 -22.49 -9.80 12.87
C SER A 19 -21.66 -9.42 14.09
N SER A 20 -21.24 -10.45 14.83
CA SER A 20 -20.16 -10.33 15.80
C SER A 20 -18.99 -9.77 15.01
N ASN A 21 -18.73 -8.47 15.21
CA ASN A 21 -17.52 -7.83 14.75
C ASN A 21 -16.38 -8.66 15.32
N ALA A 22 -15.76 -9.49 14.47
CA ALA A 22 -14.59 -10.26 14.82
C ALA A 22 -13.44 -9.26 14.97
N PHE A 23 -13.33 -8.66 16.15
CA PHE A 23 -12.20 -7.82 16.50
C PHE A 23 -10.92 -8.65 16.38
N ALA A 24 -9.93 -8.10 15.68
CA ALA A 24 -8.65 -8.74 15.44
C ALA A 24 -7.89 -8.99 16.76
N THR A 25 -7.12 -10.08 16.81
CA THR A 25 -6.34 -10.56 17.98
C THR A 25 -5.10 -9.75 18.26
N PHE A 26 -4.64 -8.94 17.30
CA PHE A 26 -3.39 -8.21 17.46
C PHE A 26 -3.47 -7.27 18.67
N PRO A 27 -2.40 -7.17 19.47
CA PRO A 27 -2.33 -6.19 20.54
C PRO A 27 -2.52 -4.79 19.94
N ILE A 28 -3.16 -3.89 20.69
CA ILE A 28 -3.36 -2.50 20.28
C ILE A 28 -2.92 -1.61 21.42
N VAL A 29 -2.13 -0.58 21.11
CA VAL A 29 -1.81 0.54 22.02
C VAL A 29 -2.64 1.75 21.58
N GLU A 30 -3.54 2.18 22.45
CA GLU A 30 -4.48 3.27 22.24
C GLU A 30 -3.90 4.63 22.67
N ARG A 31 -3.03 4.66 23.70
CA ARG A 31 -2.30 5.88 24.10
C ARG A 31 -1.06 5.56 24.96
N LEU A 32 -0.21 6.57 25.12
CA LEU A 32 0.92 6.59 26.05
C LEU A 32 0.61 7.56 27.21
N SER A 33 1.23 7.35 28.37
CA SER A 33 1.17 8.30 29.50
C SER A 33 2.44 8.16 30.36
N PRO A 34 3.28 9.19 30.48
CA PRO A 34 3.23 10.46 29.72
C PRO A 34 3.35 10.23 28.20
N LEU A 35 3.01 11.27 27.42
CA LEU A 35 3.11 11.27 25.95
C LEU A 35 4.54 11.38 25.47
N GLY A 36 5.43 11.92 26.31
CA GLY A 36 6.86 11.97 26.06
C GLY A 36 7.72 11.86 27.32
N VAL A 37 9.02 11.94 27.11
CA VAL A 37 10.06 11.85 28.14
C VAL A 37 11.12 12.93 27.95
N VAL A 38 11.90 13.19 29.00
CA VAL A 38 13.06 14.08 28.94
C VAL A 38 14.31 13.24 28.64
N ARG A 39 15.09 13.66 27.64
CA ARG A 39 16.32 12.96 27.25
C ARG A 39 17.39 13.04 28.35
N GLY A 40 18.20 12.00 28.46
CA GLY A 40 19.25 11.86 29.49
C GLY A 40 18.74 11.24 30.81
N GLU A 41 17.44 11.21 31.04
CA GLU A 41 16.81 10.69 32.26
C GLU A 41 16.22 9.30 32.06
N GLU A 42 16.15 8.51 33.14
CA GLU A 42 15.31 7.31 33.16
C GLU A 42 13.87 7.72 33.43
N SER A 43 12.95 7.24 32.59
CA SER A 43 11.53 7.53 32.68
C SER A 43 10.71 6.25 32.62
N THR A 44 9.52 6.28 33.22
CA THR A 44 8.53 5.20 33.08
C THR A 44 7.33 5.74 32.33
N ILE A 45 6.97 5.08 31.23
CA ILE A 45 5.75 5.36 30.47
C ILE A 45 4.78 4.19 30.62
N THR A 46 3.49 4.50 30.60
CA THR A 46 2.41 3.51 30.57
C THR A 46 1.82 3.45 29.16
N LEU A 47 1.87 2.29 28.54
CA LEU A 47 1.15 2.00 27.31
C LEU A 47 -0.22 1.44 27.66
N VAL A 48 -1.28 2.14 27.25
CA VAL A 48 -2.67 1.77 27.52
C VAL A 48 -3.32 1.27 26.23
N GLY A 49 -4.03 0.13 26.28
CA GLY A 49 -4.73 -0.41 25.13
C GLY A 49 -5.44 -1.73 25.39
N LYS A 50 -5.35 -2.67 24.44
CA LYS A 50 -6.10 -3.94 24.44
C LYS A 50 -5.21 -5.11 24.09
N ARG A 51 -5.37 -6.23 24.81
CA ARG A 51 -4.62 -7.49 24.60
C ARG A 51 -3.12 -7.31 24.80
N VAL A 52 -2.74 -6.56 25.84
CA VAL A 52 -1.33 -6.21 26.12
C VAL A 52 -0.75 -6.93 27.36
N GLY A 53 -1.54 -7.79 28.01
CA GLY A 53 -1.19 -8.38 29.31
C GLY A 53 -0.05 -9.41 29.29
N ASP A 54 0.39 -9.82 28.12
CA ASP A 54 1.51 -10.73 27.87
C ASP A 54 2.67 -10.04 27.12
N ALA A 55 2.76 -8.71 27.23
CA ALA A 55 3.87 -7.95 26.68
C ALA A 55 5.21 -8.36 27.30
N HIS A 56 6.28 -8.31 26.51
CA HIS A 56 7.62 -8.69 26.98
C HIS A 56 8.76 -7.87 26.36
N GLN A 57 8.47 -7.09 25.30
CA GLN A 57 9.48 -6.29 24.62
C GLN A 57 8.84 -5.04 24.01
N VAL A 58 9.63 -3.99 23.81
CA VAL A 58 9.29 -2.83 22.99
C VAL A 58 10.37 -2.69 21.91
N LEU A 59 9.97 -2.57 20.65
CA LEU A 59 10.86 -2.25 19.54
C LEU A 59 10.94 -0.73 19.39
N THR A 60 12.13 -0.22 19.10
CA THR A 60 12.40 1.19 18.80
C THR A 60 12.94 1.27 17.36
N ASP A 61 12.21 1.95 16.47
CA ASP A 61 12.59 2.04 15.06
C ASP A 61 13.79 2.95 14.80
N LEU A 62 14.14 3.81 15.76
CA LEU A 62 15.34 4.65 15.71
C LEU A 62 16.25 4.34 16.90
N SER A 63 17.56 4.56 16.71
CA SER A 63 18.53 4.47 17.81
C SER A 63 18.33 5.61 18.81
N GLY A 64 18.83 5.42 20.04
CA GLY A 64 18.87 6.45 21.08
C GLY A 64 17.88 6.26 22.22
N ILE A 65 16.97 5.28 22.11
CA ILE A 65 16.08 4.90 23.21
C ILE A 65 16.46 3.48 23.66
N THR A 66 16.84 3.35 24.92
CA THR A 66 17.11 2.07 25.56
C THR A 66 15.92 1.66 26.42
N ILE A 67 15.35 0.48 26.15
CA ILE A 67 14.29 -0.10 26.97
C ILE A 67 14.95 -0.86 28.13
N ILE A 68 14.62 -0.47 29.36
CA ILE A 68 15.19 -1.02 30.60
C ILE A 68 14.30 -2.14 31.14
N GLU A 69 12.99 -1.94 31.15
CA GLU A 69 12.03 -2.91 31.68
C GLU A 69 10.69 -2.81 30.93
N VAL A 70 10.06 -3.95 30.69
CA VAL A 70 8.68 -4.06 30.19
C VAL A 70 7.89 -4.88 31.19
N LYS A 71 6.91 -4.25 31.84
CA LYS A 71 6.15 -4.81 32.95
C LYS A 71 4.65 -4.76 32.64
N PRO A 72 4.06 -5.86 32.15
CA PRO A 72 2.61 -5.97 32.01
C PRO A 72 1.93 -5.85 33.37
N ILE A 73 0.94 -4.97 33.47
CA ILE A 73 0.15 -4.77 34.70
C ILE A 73 -1.13 -5.58 34.61
N ASP A 74 -1.85 -5.42 33.50
CA ASP A 74 -3.06 -6.16 33.19
C ASP A 74 -3.26 -6.23 31.67
N ASN A 75 -4.40 -6.73 31.21
CA ASN A 75 -4.67 -6.88 29.77
C ASN A 75 -4.90 -5.55 29.02
N GLN A 76 -4.82 -4.41 29.71
CA GLN A 76 -5.01 -3.05 29.21
C GLN A 76 -3.82 -2.13 29.45
N LYS A 77 -2.89 -2.47 30.35
CA LYS A 77 -1.78 -1.59 30.74
C LYS A 77 -0.44 -2.31 30.81
N VAL A 78 0.60 -1.67 30.28
CA VAL A 78 2.00 -2.08 30.40
C VAL A 78 2.84 -0.89 30.82
N GLU A 79 3.61 -1.03 31.89
CA GLU A 79 4.63 -0.06 32.29
C GLU A 79 5.92 -0.38 31.54
N VAL A 80 6.55 0.63 30.96
CA VAL A 80 7.82 0.53 30.24
C VAL A 80 8.79 1.52 30.84
N LYS A 81 9.85 1.02 31.47
CA LYS A 81 10.96 1.83 31.93
C LYS A 81 11.97 1.96 30.80
N LEU A 82 12.38 3.17 30.48
CA LEU A 82 13.29 3.46 29.37
C LEU A 82 14.22 4.63 29.68
N LYS A 83 15.24 4.81 28.85
CA LYS A 83 16.13 5.97 28.85
C LYS A 83 16.35 6.44 27.41
N ALA A 84 16.07 7.71 27.17
CA ALA A 84 16.48 8.38 25.93
C ALA A 84 17.89 8.96 26.12
N ASP A 85 18.77 8.81 25.14
CA ASP A 85 20.15 9.30 25.20
C ASP A 85 20.21 10.82 25.33
N ALA A 86 21.13 11.33 26.14
CA ALA A 86 21.23 12.78 26.42
C ALA A 86 21.53 13.63 25.17
N THR A 87 22.12 13.03 24.13
CA THR A 87 22.44 13.68 22.84
C THR A 87 21.37 13.44 21.78
N LEU A 88 20.31 12.68 22.09
CA LEU A 88 19.25 12.38 21.14
C LEU A 88 18.52 13.67 20.73
N ALA A 89 18.33 13.89 19.43
CA ALA A 89 17.62 15.05 18.92
C ALA A 89 16.18 15.07 19.48
N PRO A 90 15.65 16.20 19.96
CA PRO A 90 14.24 16.29 20.32
C PRO A 90 13.33 15.96 19.14
N GLY A 91 12.19 15.33 19.41
CA GLY A 91 11.21 14.97 18.38
C GLY A 91 10.41 13.71 18.72
N LEU A 92 9.80 13.12 17.70
CA LEU A 92 8.89 11.99 17.80
C LEU A 92 9.55 10.68 17.36
N TYR A 93 9.55 9.69 18.24
CA TYR A 93 10.26 8.42 18.06
C TYR A 93 9.30 7.24 17.95
N PRO A 94 9.41 6.38 16.92
CA PRO A 94 8.49 5.26 16.75
C PRO A 94 8.83 4.11 17.69
N ILE A 95 7.81 3.62 18.37
CA ILE A 95 7.88 2.46 19.24
C ILE A 95 6.75 1.47 18.95
N ARG A 96 7.00 0.18 19.16
CA ARG A 96 6.01 -0.90 19.04
C ARG A 96 6.07 -1.83 20.23
N LEU A 97 4.93 -2.05 20.89
CA LEU A 97 4.81 -3.04 21.96
C LEU A 97 4.71 -4.45 21.37
N VAL A 98 5.43 -5.40 21.94
CA VAL A 98 5.45 -6.80 21.52
C VAL A 98 4.88 -7.68 22.64
N THR A 99 3.93 -8.53 22.27
CA THR A 99 3.32 -9.54 23.14
C THR A 99 3.58 -10.95 22.63
N LYS A 100 3.23 -11.98 23.42
CA LYS A 100 3.36 -13.37 22.96
C LYS A 100 2.40 -13.70 21.83
N GLY A 101 1.37 -12.88 21.61
CA GLY A 101 0.42 -12.99 20.50
C GLY A 101 0.77 -12.18 19.25
N GLY A 102 1.70 -11.22 19.30
CA GLY A 102 2.09 -10.42 18.12
C GLY A 102 2.65 -9.03 18.45
N ILE A 103 2.64 -8.15 17.46
CA ILE A 103 3.17 -6.77 17.55
C ILE A 103 2.01 -5.78 17.49
N ALA A 104 2.03 -4.76 18.35
CA ALA A 104 1.03 -3.72 18.37
C ALA A 104 1.25 -2.68 17.26
N ASN A 105 0.23 -1.84 17.03
CA ASN A 105 0.35 -0.69 16.14
C ASN A 105 1.51 0.23 16.57
N LEU A 106 2.16 0.86 15.57
CA LEU A 106 3.21 1.85 15.80
C LEU A 106 2.64 3.07 16.51
N ARG A 107 3.37 3.52 17.54
CA ARG A 107 3.10 4.75 18.27
C ARG A 107 4.33 5.65 18.25
N LEU A 108 4.11 6.95 18.38
CA LEU A 108 5.17 7.93 18.49
C LEU A 108 5.29 8.37 19.96
N LEU A 109 6.50 8.28 20.49
CA LEU A 109 6.88 8.78 21.81
C LEU A 109 7.60 10.11 21.64
N GLY A 110 7.16 11.14 22.36
CA GLY A 110 7.86 12.41 22.41
C GLY A 110 9.16 12.34 23.20
N VAL A 111 10.24 12.88 22.67
CA VAL A 111 11.51 13.06 23.40
C VAL A 111 11.86 14.54 23.38
N GLY A 112 11.95 15.14 24.57
CA GLY A 112 12.25 16.57 24.73
C GLY A 112 13.43 16.84 25.64
N THR A 113 13.78 18.12 25.76
CA THR A 113 14.85 18.64 26.65
C THR A 113 14.29 19.40 27.86
N MET A 114 13.04 19.85 27.78
CA MET A 114 12.41 20.68 28.80
C MET A 114 11.68 19.81 29.84
N PRO A 115 11.70 20.21 31.13
CA PRO A 115 10.89 19.57 32.15
C PRO A 115 9.41 19.52 31.77
N ILE A 116 8.77 18.38 32.07
CA ILE A 116 7.37 18.14 31.79
C ILE A 116 6.51 18.61 32.98
N VAL A 117 5.43 19.33 32.69
CA VAL A 117 4.39 19.74 33.65
C VAL A 117 3.06 19.26 33.10
N ASN A 118 2.20 18.68 33.93
CA ASN A 118 0.87 18.29 33.49
C ASN A 118 -0.08 19.48 33.58
N GLU A 119 -1.06 19.51 32.68
CA GLU A 119 -2.23 20.37 32.84
C GLU A 119 -2.92 20.11 34.20
N THR A 120 -3.58 21.13 34.73
CA THR A 120 -4.40 21.04 35.94
C THR A 120 -5.71 21.75 35.70
N GLU A 121 -6.76 20.96 35.56
CA GLU A 121 -8.13 21.42 35.34
C GLU A 121 -8.82 21.84 36.66
N PRO A 122 -9.74 22.82 36.65
CA PRO A 122 -10.22 23.58 35.49
C PRO A 122 -9.30 24.76 35.11
N ASN A 123 -8.97 24.92 33.83
CA ASN A 123 -8.17 26.05 33.31
C ASN A 123 -8.85 26.78 32.11
N SER A 124 -10.09 26.43 31.75
CA SER A 124 -10.79 27.02 30.59
C SER A 124 -11.37 28.42 30.81
N ASP A 125 -11.48 28.86 32.06
CA ASP A 125 -11.73 30.27 32.38
C ASP A 125 -10.39 31.03 32.32
N PHE A 126 -10.31 32.05 31.46
CA PHE A 126 -9.13 32.91 31.33
C PHE A 126 -8.64 33.51 32.67
N ASN A 127 -9.54 33.72 33.65
CA ASN A 127 -9.13 34.23 34.97
C ASN A 127 -8.56 33.13 35.89
N LYS A 128 -8.56 31.88 35.44
CA LYS A 128 -8.04 30.69 36.14
C LYS A 128 -6.98 29.96 35.30
N SER A 129 -6.34 30.65 34.37
CA SER A 129 -5.22 30.10 33.61
C SER A 129 -4.15 29.51 34.53
N GLN A 130 -3.60 28.36 34.17
CA GLN A 130 -2.57 27.69 34.93
C GLN A 130 -1.23 28.44 34.77
N PRO A 131 -0.64 28.98 35.85
CA PRO A 131 0.69 29.58 35.77
C PRO A 131 1.75 28.49 35.53
N ILE A 132 2.66 28.75 34.59
CA ILE A 132 3.80 27.87 34.30
C ILE A 132 5.10 28.69 34.24
N GLU A 133 6.22 28.01 34.46
CA GLU A 133 7.53 28.60 34.22
C GLU A 133 7.88 28.53 32.72
N LEU A 134 8.75 29.43 32.25
CA LEU A 134 9.29 29.36 30.89
C LEU A 134 10.14 28.09 30.71
N ASN A 135 10.26 27.63 29.46
CA ASN A 135 11.00 26.44 29.05
C ASN A 135 10.43 25.18 29.71
N ARG A 136 9.14 24.95 29.50
CA ARG A 136 8.39 23.76 29.94
C ARG A 136 7.71 23.09 28.76
N THR A 137 7.57 21.78 28.87
CA THR A 137 6.62 21.03 28.04
C THR A 137 5.39 20.76 28.89
N VAL A 138 4.24 21.30 28.50
CA VAL A 138 2.96 20.98 29.11
C VAL A 138 2.38 19.75 28.42
N GLU A 139 2.00 18.73 29.19
CA GLU A 139 1.18 17.62 28.69
C GLU A 139 -0.27 17.82 29.13
N GLY A 140 -1.18 17.76 28.16
CA GLY A 140 -2.60 17.97 28.42
C GLY A 140 -3.51 17.21 27.47
N VAL A 141 -4.82 17.38 27.64
CA VAL A 141 -5.89 16.72 26.89
C VAL A 141 -7.01 17.72 26.62
N ILE A 142 -7.25 18.04 25.35
CA ILE A 142 -8.40 18.86 24.96
C ILE A 142 -9.65 17.99 24.84
N ASP A 143 -10.63 18.16 25.72
CA ASP A 143 -11.96 17.57 25.56
C ASP A 143 -12.86 18.41 24.64
N ARG A 144 -14.11 17.98 24.44
CA ARG A 144 -15.06 18.67 23.57
C ARG A 144 -15.42 20.04 24.14
N GLU A 145 -15.34 21.07 23.29
CA GLU A 145 -15.57 22.48 23.66
C GLU A 145 -14.58 23.03 24.71
N ASP A 146 -13.47 22.34 24.93
CA ASP A 146 -12.46 22.72 25.90
C ASP A 146 -11.41 23.69 25.33
N VAL A 147 -10.86 24.52 26.21
CA VAL A 147 -9.86 25.54 25.90
C VAL A 147 -8.89 25.65 27.07
N ASP A 148 -7.65 25.21 26.91
CA ASP A 148 -6.65 25.32 27.96
C ASP A 148 -5.95 26.69 27.94
N HIS A 149 -5.71 27.27 29.11
CA HIS A 149 -4.95 28.52 29.25
C HIS A 149 -3.75 28.37 30.19
N PHE A 150 -2.56 28.78 29.72
CA PHE A 150 -1.31 28.75 30.48
C PHE A 150 -0.66 30.14 30.56
N GLN A 151 -0.28 30.60 31.74
CA GLN A 151 0.30 31.92 31.95
C GLN A 151 1.82 31.89 32.16
N VAL A 152 2.52 32.78 31.47
CA VAL A 152 3.96 33.05 31.65
C VAL A 152 4.21 34.54 31.83
N LYS A 153 5.34 34.89 32.46
CA LYS A 153 5.79 36.28 32.57
C LYS A 153 6.94 36.53 31.60
N LEU A 154 6.86 37.62 30.85
CA LEU A 154 7.90 38.05 29.93
C LEU A 154 8.42 39.43 30.31
N ALA A 155 9.71 39.66 30.08
CA ALA A 155 10.28 41.00 30.04
C ALA A 155 10.07 41.62 28.65
N ALA A 156 10.07 42.96 28.56
CA ALA A 156 10.09 43.64 27.27
C ALA A 156 11.33 43.22 26.46
N GLY A 157 11.15 42.93 25.17
CA GLY A 157 12.15 42.41 24.25
C GLY A 157 12.37 40.90 24.33
N GLN A 158 11.73 40.18 25.24
CA GLN A 158 11.85 38.73 25.34
C GLN A 158 10.90 38.04 24.35
N THR A 159 11.44 37.12 23.55
CA THR A 159 10.66 36.31 22.61
C THR A 159 10.09 35.07 23.30
N LEU A 160 8.78 34.87 23.17
CA LEU A 160 8.07 33.65 23.55
C LEU A 160 7.75 32.82 22.31
N ASN A 161 8.14 31.56 22.35
CA ASN A 161 7.81 30.55 21.35
C ASN A 161 6.86 29.53 21.97
N ALA A 162 5.81 29.20 21.21
CA ALA A 162 4.88 28.12 21.51
C ALA A 162 4.83 27.16 20.31
N GLU A 163 5.08 25.87 20.57
CA GLU A 163 5.02 24.80 19.57
C GLU A 163 4.20 23.65 20.13
N ILE A 164 3.29 23.06 19.35
CA ILE A 164 2.44 21.97 19.80
C ILE A 164 2.66 20.67 18.99
N GLU A 165 2.53 19.55 19.69
CA GLU A 165 2.36 18.23 19.11
C GLU A 165 0.97 17.73 19.51
N GLY A 166 0.04 17.68 18.56
CA GLY A 166 -1.32 17.16 18.76
C GLY A 166 -1.59 16.01 17.80
N ILE A 167 -1.88 16.33 16.53
CA ILE A 167 -2.20 15.32 15.52
C ILE A 167 -1.04 14.33 15.33
N ARG A 168 0.21 14.80 15.48
CA ARG A 168 1.40 13.97 15.27
C ARG A 168 1.60 12.90 16.36
N LEU A 169 0.94 13.03 17.52
CA LEU A 169 0.93 12.01 18.60
C LEU A 169 -0.25 11.02 18.48
N ALA A 170 -1.25 11.39 17.67
CA ALA A 170 -2.50 10.65 17.57
C ALA A 170 -2.34 9.34 16.78
N TYR A 171 -3.26 8.41 17.05
CA TYR A 171 -3.49 7.23 16.22
C TYR A 171 -4.99 7.05 16.04
N SER A 172 -5.49 7.32 14.84
CA SER A 172 -6.91 7.19 14.51
C SER A 172 -7.13 7.01 13.03
N LEU A 173 -7.62 5.83 12.63
CA LEU A 173 -7.90 5.50 11.23
C LEU A 173 -9.37 5.67 10.84
N ASN A 174 -10.18 6.32 11.69
CA ASN A 174 -11.63 6.43 11.52
C ASN A 174 -12.17 7.87 11.50
N ASN A 175 -11.29 8.87 11.34
CA ASN A 175 -11.63 10.29 11.35
C ASN A 175 -12.40 10.75 12.61
N ARG A 176 -11.98 10.26 13.78
CA ARG A 176 -12.50 10.65 15.10
C ARG A 176 -11.37 10.68 16.11
N ASN A 177 -11.53 11.41 17.22
CA ASN A 177 -10.54 11.43 18.30
C ASN A 177 -9.15 11.86 17.81
N ILE A 178 -9.14 12.90 16.99
CA ILE A 178 -7.95 13.52 16.42
C ILE A 178 -7.97 14.95 16.97
N LEU A 179 -6.86 15.39 17.54
CA LEU A 179 -6.70 16.79 17.89
C LEU A 179 -6.16 17.51 16.65
N ASP A 180 -6.91 18.49 16.17
CA ASP A 180 -6.47 19.48 15.19
C ASP A 180 -6.21 20.77 16.00
N PRO A 181 -4.97 21.01 16.49
CA PRO A 181 -4.73 22.02 17.50
C PRO A 181 -4.66 23.44 16.94
N TYR A 182 -5.36 24.35 17.60
CA TYR A 182 -5.15 25.79 17.48
C TYR A 182 -4.43 26.32 18.73
N ILE A 183 -3.36 27.08 18.53
CA ILE A 183 -2.62 27.77 19.59
C ILE A 183 -2.59 29.28 19.38
N ALA A 184 -2.63 30.03 20.48
CA ALA A 184 -2.49 31.49 20.45
C ALA A 184 -1.72 32.02 21.66
N ILE A 185 -1.03 33.14 21.47
CA ILE A 185 -0.44 33.96 22.54
C ILE A 185 -1.32 35.19 22.71
N LEU A 186 -1.81 35.40 23.94
CA LEU A 186 -2.67 36.50 24.33
C LEU A 186 -1.92 37.45 25.29
N ASP A 187 -2.08 38.75 25.11
CA ASP A 187 -1.59 39.75 26.08
C ASP A 187 -2.51 39.86 27.32
N GLU A 188 -2.15 40.70 28.31
CA GLU A 188 -2.95 40.91 29.52
C GLU A 188 -4.37 41.46 29.24
N ARG A 189 -4.56 42.09 28.07
CA ARG A 189 -5.84 42.65 27.62
C ARG A 189 -6.65 41.64 26.80
N ARG A 190 -6.16 40.40 26.66
CA ARG A 190 -6.73 39.29 25.88
C ARG A 190 -6.69 39.50 24.37
N PHE A 191 -5.84 40.39 23.88
CA PHE A 191 -5.59 40.48 22.44
C PHE A 191 -4.68 39.35 22.02
N GLU A 192 -5.07 38.67 20.94
CA GLU A 192 -4.23 37.73 20.23
C GLU A 192 -3.09 38.48 19.56
N VAL A 193 -1.87 38.22 20.03
CA VAL A 193 -0.64 38.84 19.49
C VAL A 193 0.10 37.90 18.54
N ALA A 194 -0.17 36.59 18.61
CA ALA A 194 0.26 35.59 17.65
C ALA A 194 -0.65 34.36 17.73
N SER A 195 -0.86 33.66 16.62
CA SER A 195 -1.60 32.39 16.59
C SER A 195 -1.11 31.46 15.48
N SER A 196 -1.45 30.19 15.61
CA SER A 196 -1.18 29.17 14.60
C SER A 196 -2.22 28.06 14.74
N ASP A 197 -2.76 27.64 13.59
CA ASP A 197 -3.61 26.46 13.43
C ASP A 197 -2.72 25.37 12.81
N ASP A 198 -2.37 25.58 11.54
CA ASP A 198 -1.37 24.80 10.81
C ASP A 198 -0.03 25.54 10.74
N SER A 199 1.05 24.78 10.53
CA SER A 199 2.35 25.32 10.16
C SER A 199 3.04 24.48 9.10
N ALA A 200 3.76 25.12 8.17
CA ALA A 200 4.51 24.37 7.15
C ALA A 200 5.51 23.38 7.79
N LEU A 201 6.19 23.83 8.86
CA LEU A 201 7.18 23.05 9.61
C LEU A 201 6.59 21.75 10.21
N LEU A 202 5.39 21.83 10.80
CA LEU A 202 4.83 20.77 11.64
C LEU A 202 3.58 20.10 11.04
N GLY A 203 3.11 20.56 9.88
CA GLY A 203 1.88 20.08 9.24
C GLY A 203 0.64 20.69 9.89
N GLN A 204 -0.31 19.85 10.31
CA GLN A 204 -1.51 20.30 11.02
C GLN A 204 -1.28 20.50 12.53
N ASP A 205 -0.03 20.76 12.92
CA ASP A 205 0.31 21.17 14.27
C ASP A 205 0.84 22.61 14.19
N GLY A 206 0.58 23.39 15.24
CA GLY A 206 0.90 24.82 15.28
C GLY A 206 2.28 25.18 15.84
N VAL A 207 2.82 26.31 15.35
CA VAL A 207 3.93 27.02 15.98
C VAL A 207 3.72 28.52 15.82
N CYS A 208 3.86 29.28 16.92
CA CYS A 208 3.81 30.73 16.89
C CYS A 208 4.89 31.34 17.79
N SER A 209 5.27 32.58 17.44
CA SER A 209 6.33 33.33 18.12
C SER A 209 5.88 34.76 18.34
N PHE A 210 6.24 35.35 19.48
CA PHE A 210 5.96 36.74 19.79
C PHE A 210 7.06 37.36 20.65
N THR A 211 7.56 38.53 20.25
CA THR A 211 8.49 39.33 21.05
C THR A 211 7.72 40.37 21.85
N ALA A 212 7.78 40.25 23.18
CA ALA A 212 7.04 41.12 24.08
C ALA A 212 7.45 42.58 23.92
N THR A 213 6.50 43.47 23.60
CA THR A 213 6.78 44.91 23.53
C THR A 213 6.85 45.56 24.91
N GLU A 214 6.22 44.95 25.90
CA GLU A 214 6.18 45.41 27.30
C GLU A 214 6.38 44.21 28.24
N ALA A 215 6.88 44.47 29.44
CA ALA A 215 6.95 43.42 30.45
C ALA A 215 5.55 43.15 31.00
N GLY A 216 5.16 41.88 31.13
CA GLY A 216 3.80 41.53 31.54
C GLY A 216 3.54 40.03 31.57
N THR A 217 2.29 39.70 31.87
CA THR A 217 1.77 38.34 31.85
C THR A 217 1.16 38.04 30.48
N TYR A 218 1.63 36.97 29.86
CA TYR A 218 1.11 36.50 28.58
C TYR A 218 0.47 35.12 28.77
N THR A 219 -0.61 34.86 28.05
CA THR A 219 -1.36 33.60 28.14
C THR A 219 -1.21 32.83 26.83
N VAL A 220 -0.74 31.59 26.90
CA VAL A 220 -0.79 30.63 25.80
C VAL A 220 -2.12 29.88 25.89
N LEU A 221 -2.90 29.94 24.82
CA LEU A 221 -4.18 29.24 24.66
C LEU A 221 -3.98 28.02 23.78
N VAL A 222 -4.61 26.90 24.15
CA VAL A 222 -4.71 25.69 23.31
C VAL A 222 -6.17 25.28 23.20
N ARG A 223 -6.62 24.90 22.00
CA ARG A 223 -7.93 24.28 21.78
C ARG A 223 -7.91 23.40 20.53
N ASP A 224 -8.97 22.63 20.33
CA ASP A 224 -9.23 22.04 19.02
C ASP A 224 -9.81 23.10 18.07
N SER A 225 -9.33 23.13 16.83
CA SER A 225 -9.71 24.12 15.81
C SER A 225 -11.21 24.11 15.52
N SER A 226 -11.84 22.94 15.64
CA SER A 226 -13.29 22.73 15.48
C SER A 226 -14.03 22.49 16.80
N PHE A 227 -13.37 22.67 17.96
CA PHE A 227 -13.90 22.35 19.29
C PHE A 227 -14.34 20.87 19.44
N GLY A 228 -13.76 19.98 18.63
CA GLY A 228 -14.10 18.56 18.50
C GLY A 228 -13.28 17.61 19.39
N GLY A 229 -12.60 18.14 20.42
CA GLY A 229 -11.74 17.39 21.33
C GLY A 229 -12.40 16.18 22.00
N SER A 230 -11.58 15.37 22.66
CA SER A 230 -12.03 14.18 23.41
C SER A 230 -10.99 13.78 24.47
N SER A 231 -11.40 12.99 25.46
CA SER A 231 -10.50 12.42 26.50
C SER A 231 -9.25 11.65 26.01
N VAL A 232 -9.05 11.43 24.71
CA VAL A 232 -7.85 10.81 24.13
C VAL A 232 -7.08 11.75 23.18
N CYS A 233 -7.56 12.99 23.00
CA CYS A 233 -6.92 14.06 22.25
C CYS A 233 -5.82 14.73 23.10
N GLY A 234 -4.80 13.95 23.44
CA GLY A 234 -3.65 14.44 24.19
C GLY A 234 -2.69 15.26 23.34
N TYR A 235 -2.02 16.24 23.95
CA TYR A 235 -1.01 17.07 23.30
C TYR A 235 0.25 17.25 24.16
N ARG A 236 1.33 17.66 23.50
CA ARG A 236 2.54 18.22 24.15
C ARG A 236 2.73 19.66 23.66
N LEU A 237 2.61 20.63 24.56
CA LEU A 237 2.81 22.06 24.28
C LEU A 237 4.16 22.51 24.83
N HIS A 238 5.05 22.95 23.96
CA HIS A 238 6.36 23.47 24.28
C HIS A 238 6.31 24.99 24.41
N VAL A 239 6.50 25.53 25.63
CA VAL A 239 6.41 26.96 25.92
C VAL A 239 7.74 27.47 26.48
N GLY A 240 8.35 28.44 25.81
CA GLY A 240 9.63 28.96 26.27
C GLY A 240 10.28 29.99 25.36
N THR A 241 11.57 30.26 25.60
CA THR A 241 12.38 31.20 24.83
C THR A 241 13.42 30.49 23.95
N PHE A 242 13.28 29.18 23.78
CA PHE A 242 14.15 28.35 22.95
C PHE A 242 14.22 28.86 21.50
N PRO A 243 15.32 28.62 20.76
CA PRO A 243 15.44 29.07 19.38
C PRO A 243 14.50 28.27 18.48
N ARG A 244 13.76 28.93 17.58
CA ARG A 244 12.82 28.28 16.67
C ARG A 244 12.94 28.78 15.22
N PRO A 245 13.91 28.25 14.45
CA PRO A 245 13.88 28.40 13.01
C PRO A 245 12.84 27.49 12.36
N VAL A 246 12.27 27.96 11.26
CA VAL A 246 11.32 27.25 10.39
C VAL A 246 11.95 26.77 9.09
N ALA A 247 13.13 27.26 8.73
CA ALA A 247 13.90 26.79 7.58
C ALA A 247 15.41 26.76 7.87
N ALA A 248 16.13 25.91 7.14
CA ALA A 248 17.58 25.73 7.21
C ALA A 248 18.15 25.61 5.80
N ILE A 249 18.79 26.68 5.32
CA ILE A 249 19.18 26.86 3.92
C ILE A 249 20.72 26.79 3.80
N PRO A 250 21.30 25.96 2.92
CA PRO A 250 20.61 25.14 1.91
C PRO A 250 20.01 23.87 2.51
N GLY A 251 18.97 23.34 1.87
CA GLY A 251 18.18 22.18 2.31
C GLY A 251 18.91 20.82 2.28
N GLY A 252 20.23 20.80 2.47
CA GLY A 252 21.02 19.58 2.51
C GLY A 252 22.50 19.76 2.18
N GLY A 253 23.27 18.69 2.35
CA GLY A 253 24.71 18.67 2.09
C GLY A 253 25.29 17.26 1.91
N LEU A 254 26.63 17.19 1.83
CA LEU A 254 27.36 15.95 1.61
C LEU A 254 27.56 15.17 2.93
N PRO A 255 27.53 13.83 2.91
CA PRO A 255 27.83 13.02 4.09
C PRO A 255 29.18 13.39 4.72
N GLY A 256 29.20 13.52 6.04
CA GLY A 256 30.38 13.84 6.86
C GLY A 256 30.91 15.26 6.74
N SER A 257 30.24 16.14 5.98
CA SER A 257 30.64 17.55 5.85
C SER A 257 29.98 18.45 6.91
N THR A 258 30.52 19.66 7.07
CA THR A 258 29.85 20.72 7.83
C THR A 258 29.04 21.57 6.87
N LEU A 259 27.73 21.62 7.10
CA LEU A 259 26.81 22.49 6.40
C LEU A 259 26.82 23.87 7.05
N ASN A 260 27.23 24.90 6.32
CA ASN A 260 27.03 26.29 6.71
C ASN A 260 25.61 26.68 6.30
N ALA A 261 24.70 26.69 7.27
CA ALA A 261 23.28 26.93 7.05
C ALA A 261 22.89 28.32 7.53
N LYS A 262 22.00 28.97 6.79
CA LYS A 262 21.20 30.10 7.25
C LYS A 262 19.91 29.56 7.85
N LEU A 263 19.69 29.83 9.12
CA LEU A 263 18.48 29.49 9.85
C LEU A 263 17.50 30.66 9.79
N ILE A 264 16.26 30.41 9.38
CA ILE A 264 15.23 31.44 9.22
C ILE A 264 14.16 31.27 10.29
N ALA A 265 13.90 32.31 11.07
CA ALA A 265 12.84 32.35 12.08
C ALA A 265 11.46 32.66 11.46
N LEU A 266 10.40 32.54 12.26
CA LEU A 266 9.01 32.72 11.78
C LEU A 266 8.71 34.15 11.30
N ASP A 267 9.38 35.15 11.89
CA ASP A 267 9.32 36.57 11.50
C ASP A 267 10.21 36.91 10.29
N GLY A 268 10.97 35.94 9.78
CA GLY A 268 11.89 36.10 8.65
C GLY A 268 13.31 36.48 9.06
N ASP A 269 13.60 36.70 10.34
CA ASP A 269 14.96 36.95 10.81
C ASP A 269 15.86 35.76 10.52
N SER A 270 17.13 36.04 10.25
CA SER A 270 18.09 35.02 9.83
C SER A 270 19.34 35.02 10.70
N SER A 271 19.87 33.81 10.96
CA SER A 271 21.12 33.60 11.69
C SER A 271 21.95 32.51 11.02
N ASP A 272 23.27 32.57 11.17
CA ASP A 272 24.18 31.56 10.62
C ASP A 272 24.39 30.42 11.61
N ALA A 273 24.49 29.19 11.10
CA ALA A 273 24.78 27.99 11.87
C ALA A 273 25.72 27.04 11.12
N ALA A 274 26.55 26.32 11.87
CA ALA A 274 27.39 25.26 11.34
C ALA A 274 26.86 23.90 11.83
N VAL A 275 26.34 23.09 10.91
CA VAL A 275 25.70 21.80 11.21
C VAL A 275 26.57 20.66 10.71
N LEU A 276 27.02 19.77 11.60
CA LEU A 276 27.74 18.56 11.20
C LEU A 276 26.76 17.53 10.64
N LEU A 277 27.00 17.08 9.41
CA LEU A 277 26.18 16.09 8.73
C LEU A 277 26.64 14.65 9.03
N PRO A 278 25.72 13.66 9.00
CA PRO A 278 26.04 12.27 9.26
C PRO A 278 26.99 11.73 8.19
N SER A 279 27.80 10.73 8.55
CA SER A 279 28.78 10.14 7.63
C SER A 279 28.18 9.31 6.50
N LYS A 280 26.90 8.99 6.55
CA LYS A 280 26.15 8.23 5.54
C LYS A 280 25.05 9.10 4.93
N PRO A 281 24.60 8.79 3.70
CA PRO A 281 23.41 9.41 3.15
C PRO A 281 22.19 9.15 4.03
N GLU A 282 21.35 10.17 4.18
CA GLU A 282 20.09 10.14 4.91
C GLU A 282 19.07 10.97 4.13
N GLU A 283 17.97 10.36 3.73
CA GLU A 283 16.93 11.05 2.96
C GLU A 283 16.25 12.17 3.77
N ARG A 284 16.31 12.08 5.09
CA ARG A 284 15.72 13.01 6.03
C ARG A 284 16.54 13.09 7.32
N TRP A 285 17.42 14.08 7.42
CA TRP A 285 18.27 14.31 8.57
C TRP A 285 17.72 15.43 9.47
N PRO A 286 17.64 15.22 10.80
CA PRO A 286 17.19 16.25 11.74
C PRO A 286 18.28 17.29 12.02
N VAL A 287 17.96 18.56 11.84
CA VAL A 287 18.76 19.72 12.26
C VAL A 287 18.09 20.35 13.48
N VAL A 288 18.78 20.30 14.61
CA VAL A 288 18.33 20.90 15.87
C VAL A 288 19.14 22.16 16.14
N THR A 289 18.48 23.24 16.55
CA THR A 289 19.12 24.51 16.90
C THR A 289 19.26 24.63 18.41
N GLU A 290 20.43 25.06 18.87
CA GLU A 290 20.77 25.24 20.28
C GLU A 290 21.41 26.62 20.50
N ASN A 291 20.98 27.34 21.53
CA ASN A 291 21.59 28.58 22.00
C ASN A 291 21.48 28.69 23.55
N GLU A 292 21.82 29.83 24.14
CA GLU A 292 21.75 30.04 25.60
C GLU A 292 20.33 29.91 26.19
N HIS A 293 19.29 29.98 25.36
CA HIS A 293 17.89 29.87 25.76
C HIS A 293 17.33 28.45 25.64
N GLY A 294 18.11 27.51 25.12
CA GLY A 294 17.76 26.09 25.06
C GLY A 294 17.85 25.53 23.65
N ILE A 295 17.02 24.51 23.39
CA ILE A 295 17.10 23.65 22.22
C ILE A 295 15.74 23.58 21.56
N SER A 296 15.72 23.48 20.23
CA SER A 296 14.50 23.27 19.48
C SER A 296 13.70 22.04 19.95
N PRO A 297 12.38 22.16 20.23
CA PRO A 297 11.55 21.00 20.56
C PRO A 297 11.40 19.97 19.43
N SER A 298 11.50 20.42 18.18
CA SER A 298 11.51 19.59 16.98
C SER A 298 12.54 20.07 15.96
N PRO A 299 13.04 19.19 15.08
CA PRO A 299 14.09 19.54 14.14
C PRO A 299 13.52 20.16 12.85
N ASN A 300 14.32 20.98 12.19
CA ASN A 300 14.17 21.21 10.75
C ASN A 300 14.74 19.99 10.00
N TRP A 301 14.18 19.66 8.85
CA TRP A 301 14.57 18.48 8.10
C TRP A 301 15.34 18.88 6.84
N ILE A 302 16.46 18.20 6.58
CA ILE A 302 17.28 18.39 5.38
C ILE A 302 17.62 17.04 4.73
N ARG A 303 18.20 17.07 3.51
CA ARG A 303 18.68 15.86 2.82
C ARG A 303 20.20 15.73 2.90
N VAL A 304 20.71 14.52 3.09
CA VAL A 304 22.15 14.24 3.08
C VAL A 304 22.43 13.18 2.04
N ASN A 305 23.13 13.52 0.96
CA ASN A 305 23.51 12.56 -0.09
C ASN A 305 24.73 13.03 -0.87
N SER A 306 25.19 12.21 -1.82
CA SER A 306 26.43 12.44 -2.57
C SER A 306 26.32 13.47 -3.69
N LEU A 307 25.21 14.19 -3.83
CA LEU A 307 25.05 15.20 -4.87
C LEU A 307 25.78 16.49 -4.48
N PRO A 308 26.65 17.05 -5.34
CA PRO A 308 27.17 18.39 -5.17
C PRO A 308 26.04 19.40 -4.98
N VAL A 309 26.11 20.21 -3.92
CA VAL A 309 25.11 21.25 -3.64
C VAL A 309 25.52 22.53 -4.36
N MET A 310 24.63 23.04 -5.19
CA MET A 310 24.77 24.32 -5.88
C MET A 310 23.72 25.27 -5.34
N VAL A 311 24.16 26.36 -4.73
CA VAL A 311 23.26 27.40 -4.23
C VAL A 311 22.99 28.39 -5.36
N GLU A 312 21.75 28.86 -5.44
CA GLU A 312 21.33 29.87 -6.41
C GLU A 312 22.16 31.17 -6.32
N GLN A 313 22.13 31.93 -7.41
CA GLN A 313 22.73 33.26 -7.52
C GLN A 313 21.71 34.19 -8.18
N GLU A 314 21.20 35.18 -7.44
CA GLU A 314 20.26 36.16 -7.99
C GLU A 314 20.95 37.27 -8.80
N PRO A 315 20.29 37.84 -9.83
CA PRO A 315 18.95 37.49 -10.34
C PRO A 315 18.98 36.32 -11.33
N ASN A 316 18.07 35.34 -11.19
CA ASN A 316 17.97 34.17 -12.09
C ASN A 316 16.56 33.97 -12.72
N ASN A 317 15.73 35.01 -12.69
CA ASN A 317 14.30 34.97 -13.01
C ASN A 317 13.92 34.68 -14.48
N ASP A 318 14.86 34.79 -15.42
CA ASP A 318 14.65 34.56 -16.85
C ASP A 318 15.18 33.18 -17.25
N SER A 319 14.31 32.32 -17.79
CA SER A 319 14.69 30.98 -18.25
C SER A 319 15.73 30.98 -19.38
N ARG A 320 15.94 32.12 -20.04
CA ARG A 320 16.98 32.34 -21.06
C ARG A 320 18.34 32.73 -20.47
N LYS A 321 18.40 33.09 -19.18
CA LYS A 321 19.61 33.47 -18.46
C LYS A 321 19.67 32.74 -17.11
N PRO A 322 19.61 31.40 -17.11
CA PRO A 322 19.60 30.64 -15.86
C PRO A 322 20.99 30.61 -15.21
N ASN A 323 21.03 30.26 -13.93
CA ASN A 323 22.26 29.83 -13.27
C ASN A 323 22.73 28.49 -13.85
N VAL A 324 23.93 28.44 -14.42
CA VAL A 324 24.40 27.25 -15.14
C VAL A 324 25.27 26.38 -14.23
N PHE A 325 24.88 25.11 -14.07
CA PHE A 325 25.59 24.13 -13.27
C PHE A 325 25.80 22.80 -14.01
N THR A 326 26.69 21.97 -13.48
CA THR A 326 26.93 20.61 -13.98
C THR A 326 26.09 19.61 -13.18
N VAL A 327 25.49 18.64 -13.86
CA VAL A 327 24.69 17.55 -13.24
C VAL A 327 25.44 16.21 -13.33
N PRO A 328 25.29 15.28 -12.37
CA PRO A 328 24.31 15.28 -11.29
C PRO A 328 24.64 16.28 -10.16
N ALA A 329 23.62 16.98 -9.68
CA ALA A 329 23.75 18.00 -8.62
C ALA A 329 22.40 18.21 -7.91
N ALA A 330 22.47 18.87 -6.75
CA ALA A 330 21.31 19.38 -6.04
C ALA A 330 21.32 20.91 -6.06
N PHE A 331 20.32 21.52 -6.70
CA PHE A 331 20.14 22.97 -6.72
C PHE A 331 19.33 23.39 -5.50
N CYS A 332 19.86 24.29 -4.69
CA CYS A 332 19.21 24.79 -3.48
C CYS A 332 19.02 26.30 -3.58
N GLY A 333 17.87 26.77 -3.12
CA GLY A 333 17.52 28.17 -3.17
C GLY A 333 16.24 28.47 -2.40
N THR A 334 15.75 29.70 -2.56
CA THR A 334 14.57 30.24 -1.90
C THR A 334 13.80 31.10 -2.90
N VAL A 335 12.51 30.81 -3.07
CA VAL A 335 11.61 31.71 -3.81
C VAL A 335 11.35 32.92 -2.90
N ASP A 336 12.16 33.97 -3.03
CA ASP A 336 12.37 34.98 -1.98
C ASP A 336 11.21 35.98 -1.88
N GLN A 337 10.48 36.18 -2.98
CA GLN A 337 9.36 37.13 -3.04
C GLN A 337 8.21 36.64 -3.94
N ALA A 338 7.06 37.29 -3.84
CA ALA A 338 5.92 36.96 -4.68
C ALA A 338 6.25 37.14 -6.17
N ASN A 339 5.78 36.19 -7.00
CA ASN A 339 6.06 36.08 -8.44
C ASN A 339 7.53 35.82 -8.81
N ASP A 340 8.37 35.43 -7.86
CA ASP A 340 9.75 35.03 -8.12
C ASP A 340 9.82 33.69 -8.86
N PHE A 341 10.86 33.54 -9.67
CA PHE A 341 11.16 32.35 -10.44
C PHE A 341 12.65 32.05 -10.32
N ASP A 342 13.00 30.81 -10.03
CA ASP A 342 14.40 30.39 -10.09
C ASP A 342 14.67 29.51 -11.27
N CYS A 343 15.64 29.90 -12.11
CA CYS A 343 16.02 29.16 -13.30
C CYS A 343 17.43 28.59 -13.21
N PHE A 344 17.55 27.27 -13.40
CA PHE A 344 18.81 26.52 -13.40
C PHE A 344 19.04 25.83 -14.74
N GLY A 345 20.19 26.07 -15.35
CA GLY A 345 20.60 25.54 -16.64
C GLY A 345 21.61 24.41 -16.49
N PHE A 346 21.48 23.36 -17.28
CA PHE A 346 22.52 22.34 -17.42
C PHE A 346 22.57 21.75 -18.85
N GLU A 347 23.78 21.41 -19.29
CA GLU A 347 24.02 20.82 -20.60
C GLU A 347 23.51 19.38 -20.68
N CYS A 348 22.73 19.07 -21.72
CA CYS A 348 22.18 17.74 -21.97
C CYS A 348 22.59 17.20 -23.34
N LYS A 349 22.68 15.87 -23.47
CA LYS A 349 22.86 15.21 -24.77
C LYS A 349 21.61 14.42 -25.16
N LYS A 350 21.27 14.47 -26.45
CA LYS A 350 20.16 13.75 -27.06
C LYS A 350 20.23 12.26 -26.74
N GLY A 351 19.09 11.72 -26.32
CA GLY A 351 18.94 10.32 -25.91
C GLY A 351 19.28 10.05 -24.45
N GLU A 352 19.91 10.99 -23.73
CA GLU A 352 20.05 10.87 -22.28
C GLU A 352 18.69 11.06 -21.59
N LYS A 353 18.62 10.52 -20.36
CA LYS A 353 17.45 10.63 -19.51
C LYS A 353 17.86 11.19 -18.15
N TYR A 354 17.13 12.20 -17.69
CA TYR A 354 17.36 12.83 -16.40
C TYR A 354 16.11 12.72 -15.52
N ARG A 355 16.32 12.54 -14.22
CA ARG A 355 15.28 12.69 -13.20
C ARG A 355 15.49 14.02 -12.51
N ILE A 356 14.39 14.73 -12.31
CA ILE A 356 14.34 16.03 -11.62
C ILE A 356 13.33 15.86 -10.50
N ALA A 357 13.81 15.76 -9.26
CA ALA A 357 12.99 15.59 -8.07
C ALA A 357 13.09 16.85 -7.20
N VAL A 358 11.95 17.41 -6.81
CA VAL A 358 11.92 18.53 -5.87
C VAL A 358 11.63 18.02 -4.47
N PHE A 359 12.29 18.65 -3.51
CA PHE A 359 12.05 18.50 -2.09
C PHE A 359 11.83 19.89 -1.50
N SER A 360 10.58 20.19 -1.16
CA SER A 360 10.17 21.43 -0.49
C SER A 360 9.23 21.09 0.66
N ARG A 361 7.97 20.73 0.38
CA ARG A 361 6.96 20.56 1.43
C ARG A 361 7.07 19.20 2.12
N ASP A 362 7.40 18.13 1.37
CA ASP A 362 7.43 16.76 1.90
C ASP A 362 8.56 16.56 2.92
N VAL A 363 9.78 16.93 2.51
CA VAL A 363 11.00 16.77 3.31
C VAL A 363 11.35 18.04 4.06
N LEU A 364 11.60 19.16 3.38
CA LEU A 364 12.12 20.39 4.00
C LEU A 364 11.08 21.16 4.83
N ARG A 365 9.81 20.75 4.74
CA ARG A 365 8.67 21.40 5.41
C ARG A 365 8.57 22.89 5.08
N SER A 366 8.91 23.22 3.84
CA SER A 366 8.80 24.56 3.26
C SER A 366 7.33 24.91 2.99
N PRO A 367 6.92 26.18 3.15
CA PRO A 367 5.60 26.64 2.70
C PRO A 367 5.43 26.57 1.17
N LEU A 368 6.53 26.51 0.41
CA LEU A 368 6.53 26.48 -1.05
C LEU A 368 5.69 25.32 -1.61
N ASP A 369 4.64 25.67 -2.37
CA ASP A 369 3.90 24.76 -3.23
C ASP A 369 4.61 24.69 -4.59
N ALA A 370 5.58 23.78 -4.71
CA ALA A 370 6.53 23.85 -5.81
C ALA A 370 5.90 23.44 -7.14
N VAL A 371 6.10 24.27 -8.16
CA VAL A 371 5.82 23.92 -9.55
C VAL A 371 7.11 23.98 -10.34
N VAL A 372 7.38 22.94 -11.13
CA VAL A 372 8.59 22.86 -11.96
C VAL A 372 8.27 22.79 -13.43
N ASN A 373 9.04 23.52 -14.23
CA ASN A 373 9.04 23.46 -15.69
C ASN A 373 10.41 23.10 -16.22
N VAL A 374 10.45 22.42 -17.36
CA VAL A 374 11.69 22.20 -18.12
C VAL A 374 11.55 22.85 -19.49
N PHE A 375 12.55 23.62 -19.89
CA PHE A 375 12.67 24.24 -21.20
C PHE A 375 13.81 23.60 -22.00
N ASP A 376 13.61 23.45 -23.30
CA ASP A 376 14.63 23.01 -24.25
C ASP A 376 15.63 24.13 -24.60
N PRO A 377 16.68 23.87 -25.40
CA PRO A 377 17.66 24.87 -25.81
C PRO A 377 17.10 26.04 -26.61
N ASN A 378 15.89 25.92 -27.17
CA ASN A 378 15.18 27.02 -27.85
C ASN A 378 14.24 27.78 -26.90
N ASN A 379 14.34 27.53 -25.60
CA ASN A 379 13.49 28.08 -24.55
C ASN A 379 12.01 27.72 -24.74
N LYS A 380 11.71 26.58 -25.35
CA LYS A 380 10.36 26.03 -25.43
C LYS A 380 10.12 25.10 -24.25
N GLY A 381 9.01 25.28 -23.53
CA GLY A 381 8.63 24.37 -22.45
C GLY A 381 8.37 22.95 -22.98
N VAL A 382 9.00 21.94 -22.37
CA VAL A 382 8.90 20.53 -22.74
C VAL A 382 8.26 19.66 -21.67
N LEU A 383 8.41 20.02 -20.39
CA LEU A 383 7.80 19.31 -19.26
C LEU A 383 7.29 20.30 -18.20
N TYR A 384 6.30 19.85 -17.43
CA TYR A 384 5.64 20.57 -16.34
C TYR A 384 5.18 19.56 -15.28
N SER A 385 5.33 19.88 -14.00
CA SER A 385 4.73 19.14 -12.87
C SER A 385 4.54 20.06 -11.67
N ASP A 386 3.50 19.81 -10.89
CA ASP A 386 3.22 20.38 -9.57
C ASP A 386 3.19 19.25 -8.51
N ASP A 387 2.19 18.36 -8.57
CA ASP A 387 2.03 17.20 -7.70
C ASP A 387 2.18 15.90 -8.48
N ILE A 388 2.62 14.82 -7.82
CA ILE A 388 2.76 13.52 -8.46
C ILE A 388 2.35 12.36 -7.56
N ALA A 389 1.44 11.51 -8.06
CA ALA A 389 1.05 10.25 -7.41
C ALA A 389 0.67 10.37 -5.92
N GLY A 390 0.07 11.50 -5.52
CA GLY A 390 -0.32 11.78 -4.13
C GLY A 390 0.79 12.36 -3.24
N LYS A 391 1.98 12.65 -3.79
CA LYS A 391 3.02 13.46 -3.18
C LYS A 391 2.82 14.94 -3.56
N MET A 392 3.18 15.83 -2.63
CA MET A 392 2.99 17.29 -2.74
C MET A 392 4.13 18.01 -3.45
N ASP A 393 5.24 17.32 -3.74
CA ASP A 393 6.40 17.92 -4.41
C ASP A 393 6.57 17.31 -5.82
N PRO A 394 6.96 18.10 -6.84
CA PRO A 394 7.00 17.66 -8.23
C PRO A 394 8.16 16.70 -8.54
N PHE A 395 7.91 15.80 -9.49
CA PHE A 395 8.90 14.89 -10.07
C PHE A 395 8.74 14.81 -11.59
N LEU A 396 9.86 14.86 -12.32
CA LEU A 396 9.88 14.79 -13.78
C LEU A 396 10.96 13.82 -14.27
N GLU A 397 10.64 13.06 -15.33
CA GLU A 397 11.62 12.34 -16.15
C GLU A 397 11.79 13.02 -17.51
N LEU A 398 12.95 13.65 -17.73
CA LEU A 398 13.31 14.29 -18.98
C LEU A 398 13.96 13.26 -19.93
N ASN A 399 13.32 13.01 -21.07
CA ASN A 399 13.94 12.34 -22.21
C ASN A 399 14.48 13.40 -23.17
N VAL A 400 15.80 13.52 -23.29
CA VAL A 400 16.43 14.62 -24.04
C VAL A 400 16.28 14.41 -25.55
N ALA A 401 15.57 15.31 -26.22
CA ALA A 401 15.30 15.22 -27.66
C ALA A 401 16.36 15.91 -28.55
N THR A 402 17.04 16.91 -28.00
CA THR A 402 18.03 17.77 -28.67
C THR A 402 19.21 18.03 -27.76
N ASP A 403 20.42 18.11 -28.32
CA ASP A 403 21.61 18.51 -27.58
C ASP A 403 21.51 19.98 -27.14
N GLY A 404 22.14 20.30 -26.01
CA GLY A 404 22.35 21.67 -25.54
C GLY A 404 21.75 21.95 -24.16
N MET A 405 21.84 23.23 -23.78
CA MET A 405 21.37 23.73 -22.50
C MET A 405 19.86 23.53 -22.31
N HIS A 406 19.47 22.81 -21.27
CA HIS A 406 18.08 22.76 -20.81
C HIS A 406 17.97 23.56 -19.52
N THR A 407 16.81 24.22 -19.33
CA THR A 407 16.55 25.02 -18.14
C THR A 407 15.44 24.40 -17.31
N VAL A 408 15.69 24.15 -16.03
CA VAL A 408 14.68 23.86 -15.03
C VAL A 408 14.28 25.17 -14.36
N ARG A 409 12.97 25.43 -14.25
CA ARG A 409 12.43 26.58 -13.54
C ARG A 409 11.53 26.12 -12.41
N ILE A 410 11.70 26.67 -11.21
CA ILE A 410 10.83 26.45 -10.06
C ILE A 410 10.13 27.76 -9.65
N PHE A 411 8.93 27.64 -9.09
CA PHE A 411 8.16 28.75 -8.52
C PHE A 411 7.05 28.21 -7.62
N ASP A 412 6.41 29.10 -6.83
CA ASP A 412 5.25 28.76 -6.02
C ASP A 412 3.94 28.73 -6.85
N HIS A 413 3.13 27.68 -6.71
CA HIS A 413 1.87 27.50 -7.44
C HIS A 413 0.96 28.73 -7.35
N LEU A 414 0.84 29.32 -6.15
CA LEU A 414 0.02 30.50 -5.87
C LEU A 414 0.76 31.82 -6.09
N ARG A 415 1.99 31.76 -6.64
CA ARG A 415 2.90 32.90 -6.85
C ARG A 415 3.29 33.62 -5.55
N GLY A 416 3.25 32.89 -4.43
CA GLY A 416 3.83 33.33 -3.18
C GLY A 416 5.37 33.35 -3.22
N GLY A 417 5.96 33.73 -2.10
CA GLY A 417 7.40 33.76 -1.86
C GLY A 417 7.70 34.40 -0.52
N GLY A 418 8.90 34.15 0.00
CA GLY A 418 9.37 34.67 1.27
C GLY A 418 10.61 33.93 1.77
N PRO A 419 11.27 34.43 2.82
CA PRO A 419 12.59 33.96 3.25
C PRO A 419 12.62 32.49 3.69
N SER A 420 11.47 31.88 3.98
CA SER A 420 11.34 30.45 4.34
C SER A 420 10.92 29.53 3.19
N HIS A 421 10.64 30.05 1.98
CA HIS A 421 10.21 29.28 0.79
C HIS A 421 11.38 28.52 0.13
N GLN A 422 12.14 27.81 0.96
CA GLN A 422 13.30 27.05 0.54
C GLN A 422 12.91 25.84 -0.31
N TYR A 423 13.81 25.44 -1.19
CA TYR A 423 13.67 24.22 -1.97
C TYR A 423 15.01 23.54 -2.23
N ARG A 424 14.92 22.29 -2.67
CA ARG A 424 16.03 21.51 -3.21
C ARG A 424 15.56 20.75 -4.45
N ILE A 425 16.22 20.96 -5.59
CA ILE A 425 16.00 20.24 -6.85
C ILE A 425 17.16 19.27 -7.06
N GLU A 426 16.91 17.96 -7.00
CA GLU A 426 17.90 16.95 -7.31
C GLU A 426 17.79 16.54 -8.79
N VAL A 427 18.84 16.83 -9.57
CA VAL A 427 18.94 16.43 -10.98
C VAL A 427 19.95 15.31 -11.12
N THR A 428 19.47 14.13 -11.55
CA THR A 428 20.29 12.91 -11.68
C THR A 428 20.06 12.22 -13.02
N LYS A 429 20.97 11.33 -13.44
CA LYS A 429 20.70 10.45 -14.59
C LYS A 429 19.65 9.41 -14.21
N SER A 430 18.70 9.13 -15.10
CA SER A 430 17.70 8.09 -14.89
C SER A 430 18.36 6.71 -15.05
N ASN A 431 18.76 6.12 -13.93
CA ASN A 431 19.25 4.75 -13.86
C ASN A 431 18.09 3.79 -13.58
N PRO A 432 18.13 2.55 -14.11
CA PRO A 432 17.19 1.51 -13.72
C PRO A 432 17.22 1.29 -12.20
N GLU A 433 16.05 1.24 -11.57
CA GLU A 433 15.89 1.02 -10.13
C GLU A 433 14.52 0.39 -9.82
N PHE A 434 14.31 0.05 -8.55
CA PHE A 434 13.01 -0.33 -8.03
C PHE A 434 12.96 -0.05 -6.51
N ASP A 435 11.78 0.25 -5.97
CA ASP A 435 11.58 0.28 -4.51
C ASP A 435 10.86 -0.99 -4.07
N LEU A 436 11.13 -1.43 -2.84
CA LEU A 436 10.40 -2.53 -2.21
C LEU A 436 9.39 -1.99 -1.21
N SER A 437 8.23 -2.63 -1.13
CA SER A 437 7.21 -2.38 -0.12
C SER A 437 6.56 -3.69 0.31
N LEU A 438 5.95 -3.72 1.49
CA LEU A 438 5.13 -4.84 1.91
C LEU A 438 3.66 -4.57 1.59
N LYS A 439 2.99 -5.54 0.98
CA LYS A 439 1.56 -5.45 0.68
C LYS A 439 0.74 -5.47 1.97
N GLU A 440 -0.15 -4.49 2.13
CA GLU A 440 -1.16 -4.49 3.19
C GLU A 440 -2.13 -5.68 2.99
N LEU A 441 -2.04 -6.70 3.84
CA LEU A 441 -3.02 -7.81 3.85
C LEU A 441 -4.32 -7.43 4.58
N ARG A 442 -4.25 -6.39 5.40
CA ARG A 442 -5.39 -5.75 6.07
C ARG A 442 -5.37 -4.27 5.69
N ARG A 443 -6.51 -3.77 5.25
CA ARG A 443 -6.62 -2.41 4.72
C ARG A 443 -6.21 -1.39 5.77
N ASP A 444 -5.32 -0.47 5.38
CA ASP A 444 -4.81 0.64 6.19
C ASP A 444 -3.89 0.22 7.35
N GLU A 445 -3.47 -1.05 7.39
CA GLU A 445 -2.54 -1.58 8.40
C GLU A 445 -1.24 -2.02 7.73
N ALA A 446 -0.14 -1.34 8.07
CA ALA A 446 1.19 -1.75 7.65
C ALA A 446 1.49 -3.18 8.13
N GLN A 447 2.13 -3.96 7.26
CA GLN A 447 2.38 -5.37 7.52
C GLN A 447 3.44 -5.55 8.62
N VAL A 448 3.06 -6.24 9.69
CA VAL A 448 3.96 -6.84 10.68
C VAL A 448 3.87 -8.36 10.59
N VAL A 449 4.93 -9.08 10.97
CA VAL A 449 4.98 -10.54 10.82
C VAL A 449 5.00 -11.21 12.19
N SER A 450 4.03 -12.10 12.43
CA SER A 450 3.96 -12.90 13.66
C SER A 450 4.20 -14.37 13.30
N VAL A 451 5.34 -14.91 13.71
CA VAL A 451 5.78 -16.27 13.37
C VAL A 451 5.61 -17.16 14.61
N PRO A 452 4.67 -18.12 14.61
CA PRO A 452 4.51 -19.03 15.74
C PRO A 452 5.77 -19.88 15.98
N ILE A 453 6.11 -20.15 17.24
CA ILE A 453 7.19 -21.11 17.59
C ILE A 453 6.89 -22.47 16.92
N GLY A 454 7.89 -23.01 16.22
CA GLY A 454 7.76 -24.25 15.43
C GLY A 454 6.85 -24.13 14.21
N GLY A 455 6.47 -22.92 13.83
CA GLY A 455 5.57 -22.60 12.73
C GLY A 455 6.17 -21.60 11.76
N GLN A 456 5.31 -21.04 10.91
CA GLN A 456 5.71 -20.18 9.81
C GLN A 456 4.67 -19.09 9.60
N MET A 457 5.08 -17.96 9.03
CA MET A 457 4.20 -16.91 8.54
C MET A 457 4.79 -16.28 7.28
N ALA A 458 3.94 -15.75 6.41
CA ALA A 458 4.37 -15.22 5.13
C ALA A 458 3.84 -13.81 4.90
N MET A 459 4.58 -13.06 4.07
CA MET A 459 4.25 -11.71 3.64
C MET A 459 4.43 -11.60 2.13
N MET A 460 3.82 -10.58 1.51
CA MET A 460 4.01 -10.28 0.09
C MET A 460 4.90 -9.05 -0.04
N VAL A 461 5.99 -9.18 -0.80
CA VAL A 461 6.85 -8.05 -1.18
C VAL A 461 6.45 -7.59 -2.58
N THR A 462 6.31 -6.29 -2.74
CA THR A 462 6.02 -5.62 -4.01
C THR A 462 7.23 -4.79 -4.44
N ALA A 463 7.65 -4.95 -5.70
CA ALA A 463 8.68 -4.15 -6.36
C ALA A 463 8.07 -3.11 -7.32
N ALA A 464 8.24 -1.83 -7.01
CA ALA A 464 7.86 -0.71 -7.86
C ALA A 464 9.00 -0.40 -8.85
N ARG A 465 8.96 -1.04 -10.02
CA ARG A 465 10.03 -0.98 -11.02
C ARG A 465 10.05 0.34 -11.80
N ARG A 466 11.24 0.93 -11.98
CA ARG A 466 11.46 2.14 -12.80
C ARG A 466 12.65 1.92 -13.72
N GLY A 467 12.38 1.78 -15.02
CA GLY A 467 13.44 1.51 -16.01
C GLY A 467 14.10 0.13 -15.91
N TYR A 468 13.64 -0.75 -15.00
CA TYR A 468 14.16 -2.10 -14.80
C TYR A 468 13.09 -3.19 -14.93
N ASN A 469 13.27 -4.13 -15.85
CA ASN A 469 12.31 -5.23 -16.08
C ASN A 469 12.87 -6.63 -15.78
N GLY A 470 14.13 -6.74 -15.35
CA GLY A 470 14.77 -8.04 -15.08
C GLY A 470 14.29 -8.69 -13.78
N GLU A 471 14.78 -9.88 -13.49
CA GLU A 471 14.55 -10.56 -12.21
C GLU A 471 15.11 -9.75 -11.03
N ILE A 472 14.48 -9.85 -9.85
CA ILE A 472 14.95 -9.23 -8.61
C ILE A 472 15.18 -10.32 -7.57
N ASN A 473 16.37 -10.34 -6.97
CA ASN A 473 16.76 -11.30 -5.93
C ASN A 473 16.85 -10.57 -4.59
N MET A 474 16.22 -11.13 -3.56
CA MET A 474 16.04 -10.46 -2.26
C MET A 474 16.77 -11.20 -1.14
N GLU A 475 17.27 -10.43 -0.19
CA GLU A 475 17.90 -10.88 1.04
C GLU A 475 17.26 -10.16 2.25
N LEU A 476 17.31 -10.82 3.42
CA LEU A 476 16.83 -10.27 4.68
C LEU A 476 17.94 -10.28 5.71
N ALA A 477 18.04 -9.21 6.49
CA ALA A 477 18.98 -9.06 7.58
C ALA A 477 18.27 -8.63 8.87
N GLY A 478 18.76 -9.04 10.04
CA GLY A 478 18.21 -8.65 11.34
C GLY A 478 17.00 -9.46 11.82
N LEU A 479 16.75 -10.66 11.27
CA LEU A 479 15.73 -11.57 11.79
C LEU A 479 16.09 -12.11 13.19
N PRO A 480 15.10 -12.46 14.04
CA PRO A 480 15.37 -13.03 15.35
C PRO A 480 16.10 -14.37 15.26
N ASP A 481 16.80 -14.74 16.33
CA ASP A 481 17.45 -16.04 16.43
C ASP A 481 16.46 -17.17 16.12
N LYS A 482 16.92 -18.15 15.34
CA LYS A 482 16.13 -19.32 14.91
C LYS A 482 14.92 -19.02 14.03
N VAL A 483 14.84 -17.82 13.46
CA VAL A 483 13.93 -17.47 12.38
C VAL A 483 14.70 -17.43 11.06
N THR A 484 14.28 -18.23 10.09
CA THR A 484 14.93 -18.31 8.77
C THR A 484 13.96 -17.88 7.66
N PRO A 485 14.41 -17.06 6.70
CA PRO A 485 13.62 -16.70 5.54
C PRO A 485 13.73 -17.76 4.44
N THR A 486 12.65 -17.94 3.68
CA THR A 486 12.65 -18.54 2.35
C THR A 486 12.21 -17.47 1.37
N THR A 487 13.13 -17.07 0.49
CA THR A 487 12.91 -16.05 -0.54
C THR A 487 12.76 -16.69 -1.92
N TYR A 488 12.09 -15.98 -2.81
CA TYR A 488 11.93 -16.35 -4.20
C TYR A 488 12.25 -15.12 -5.06
N PRO A 489 12.90 -15.28 -6.23
CA PRO A 489 13.12 -14.17 -7.12
C PRO A 489 11.78 -13.58 -7.59
N ILE A 490 11.67 -12.26 -7.68
CA ILE A 490 10.54 -11.62 -8.37
C ILE A 490 10.82 -11.76 -9.88
N PRO A 491 10.01 -12.52 -10.64
CA PRO A 491 10.29 -12.74 -12.05
C PRO A 491 10.25 -11.43 -12.85
N ALA A 492 10.90 -11.45 -14.02
CA ALA A 492 10.90 -10.32 -14.94
C ALA A 492 9.48 -9.78 -15.22
N GLY A 493 9.32 -8.46 -15.09
CA GLY A 493 8.04 -7.76 -15.26
C GLY A 493 6.94 -8.08 -14.26
N ARG A 494 7.21 -8.90 -13.23
CA ARG A 494 6.25 -9.16 -12.15
C ARG A 494 6.42 -8.15 -11.01
N PRO A 495 5.29 -7.74 -10.39
CA PRO A 495 5.34 -6.72 -9.35
C PRO A 495 5.51 -7.29 -7.96
N GLU A 496 5.19 -8.56 -7.69
CA GLU A 496 5.18 -9.10 -6.32
C GLU A 496 5.53 -10.58 -6.25
N ILE A 497 6.06 -11.02 -5.11
CA ILE A 497 6.34 -12.41 -4.75
C ILE A 497 6.22 -12.58 -3.22
N PRO A 498 5.88 -13.77 -2.69
CA PRO A 498 5.90 -13.99 -1.25
C PRO A 498 7.31 -14.11 -0.68
N ILE A 499 7.43 -13.84 0.62
CA ILE A 499 8.52 -14.28 1.48
C ILE A 499 7.90 -15.05 2.65
N LEU A 500 8.52 -16.17 3.01
CA LEU A 500 8.10 -17.02 4.11
C LEU A 500 9.14 -16.98 5.23
N LEU A 501 8.72 -16.73 6.46
CA LEU A 501 9.56 -16.81 7.65
C LEU A 501 9.16 -18.04 8.46
N THR A 502 10.15 -18.84 8.85
CA THR A 502 9.95 -20.06 9.66
C THR A 502 10.71 -19.95 10.96
N ALA A 503 10.06 -20.22 12.09
CA ALA A 503 10.69 -20.34 13.40
C ALA A 503 10.85 -21.82 13.77
N THR A 504 12.00 -22.21 14.29
CA THR A 504 12.20 -23.58 14.80
C THR A 504 11.35 -23.84 16.05
N SER A 505 11.17 -25.11 16.43
CA SER A 505 10.37 -25.50 17.60
C SER A 505 11.01 -25.12 18.95
N ASP A 506 12.31 -24.83 18.96
CA ASP A 506 13.09 -24.39 20.11
C ASP A 506 13.37 -22.86 20.10
N ALA A 507 12.69 -22.12 19.22
CA ALA A 507 12.66 -20.66 19.25
C ALA A 507 11.98 -20.15 20.54
N THR A 508 12.41 -18.97 20.99
CA THR A 508 11.84 -18.27 22.15
C THR A 508 11.11 -17.02 21.69
N HIS A 509 10.16 -16.55 22.50
CA HIS A 509 9.53 -15.24 22.30
C HIS A 509 10.60 -14.16 22.17
N SER A 510 10.60 -13.50 21.03
CA SER A 510 11.57 -12.48 20.66
C SER A 510 11.00 -11.68 19.49
N ALA A 511 11.44 -10.45 19.32
CA ALA A 511 11.10 -9.64 18.17
C ALA A 511 12.29 -8.78 17.75
N SER A 512 12.30 -8.42 16.46
CA SER A 512 13.30 -7.54 15.89
C SER A 512 12.70 -6.72 14.74
N LEU A 513 13.45 -5.68 14.38
CA LEU A 513 13.30 -5.01 13.10
C LEU A 513 14.26 -5.65 12.11
N PHE A 514 13.80 -5.90 10.89
CA PHE A 514 14.58 -6.54 9.85
C PHE A 514 14.51 -5.76 8.54
N GLU A 515 15.61 -5.80 7.81
CA GLU A 515 15.78 -5.16 6.51
C GLU A 515 15.38 -6.14 5.40
N ILE A 516 14.85 -5.60 4.30
CA ILE A 516 14.71 -6.32 3.04
C ILE A 516 15.44 -5.50 1.98
N ALA A 517 16.52 -6.06 1.45
CA ALA A 517 17.26 -5.49 0.35
C ALA A 517 17.17 -6.43 -0.85
N ALA A 518 17.27 -5.88 -2.05
CA ALA A 518 17.28 -6.68 -3.25
C ALA A 518 18.13 -6.09 -4.35
N VAL A 519 18.60 -6.98 -5.22
CA VAL A 519 19.45 -6.65 -6.35
C VAL A 519 18.82 -7.14 -7.65
N GLY A 520 19.17 -6.48 -8.75
CA GLY A 520 18.88 -6.93 -10.10
C GLY A 520 19.53 -8.28 -10.42
N ASN A 521 19.30 -8.75 -11.64
CA ASN A 521 19.92 -9.98 -12.13
C ASN A 521 21.44 -9.83 -12.28
N GLU A 522 22.13 -10.93 -12.54
CA GLU A 522 23.61 -10.96 -12.68
C GLU A 522 24.17 -9.96 -13.71
N LYS A 523 23.37 -9.53 -14.68
CA LYS A 523 23.76 -8.53 -15.69
C LYS A 523 23.62 -7.09 -15.20
N ASN A 524 22.86 -6.86 -14.12
CA ASN A 524 22.56 -5.55 -13.56
C ASN A 524 22.67 -5.55 -12.02
N PRO A 525 23.81 -5.98 -11.43
CA PRO A 525 23.96 -6.09 -9.98
C PRO A 525 23.93 -4.73 -9.26
N GLY A 526 24.18 -3.63 -9.99
CA GLY A 526 24.10 -2.26 -9.45
C GLY A 526 22.68 -1.70 -9.36
N VAL A 527 21.66 -2.44 -9.80
CA VAL A 527 20.25 -2.06 -9.61
C VAL A 527 19.82 -2.60 -8.25
N ILE A 528 19.76 -1.71 -7.26
CA ILE A 528 19.45 -2.05 -5.87
C ILE A 528 18.10 -1.43 -5.51
N GLY A 529 17.35 -2.11 -4.64
CA GLY A 529 16.17 -1.56 -4.00
C GLY A 529 16.07 -2.04 -2.56
N GLU A 530 15.61 -1.15 -1.70
CA GLU A 530 15.44 -1.39 -0.27
C GLU A 530 13.97 -1.23 0.11
N LEU A 531 13.61 -1.77 1.27
CA LEU A 531 12.27 -1.65 1.80
C LEU A 531 11.97 -0.22 2.25
N GLY A 532 10.85 0.32 1.77
CA GLY A 532 10.14 1.42 2.41
C GLY A 532 8.76 0.96 2.84
N GLN A 533 8.38 1.23 4.09
CA GLN A 533 7.06 0.90 4.61
C GLN A 533 6.41 2.13 5.25
N THR A 534 5.28 2.56 4.69
CA THR A 534 4.47 3.64 5.26
C THR A 534 3.46 3.11 6.27
N HIS A 535 3.44 3.70 7.45
CA HIS A 535 2.52 3.46 8.55
C HIS A 535 1.53 4.62 8.60
N LYS A 536 0.26 4.35 8.27
CA LYS A 536 -0.81 5.32 8.45
C LYS A 536 -1.10 5.43 9.95
N LEU A 537 -1.04 6.65 10.49
CA LEU A 537 -1.32 6.89 11.91
C LEU A 537 -2.66 7.61 12.07
N VAL A 538 -2.92 8.61 11.23
CA VAL A 538 -4.17 9.37 11.24
C VAL A 538 -4.78 9.39 9.85
N ALA A 539 -6.04 8.95 9.75
CA ALA A 539 -6.84 8.98 8.54
C ALA A 539 -8.08 9.86 8.73
N GLY A 540 -8.22 10.84 7.85
CA GLY A 540 -9.32 11.79 7.81
C GLY A 540 -10.55 11.27 7.07
N GLN A 541 -11.45 12.19 6.70
CA GLN A 541 -12.63 11.87 5.88
C GLN A 541 -12.21 11.16 4.58
N ASN A 542 -13.04 10.22 4.12
CA ASN A 542 -12.74 9.33 2.98
C ASN A 542 -11.44 8.52 3.13
N ARG A 543 -10.92 8.38 4.35
CA ARG A 543 -9.64 7.72 4.68
C ARG A 543 -8.42 8.34 4.00
N ARG A 544 -8.45 9.65 3.74
CA ARG A 544 -7.24 10.38 3.35
C ARG A 544 -6.23 10.31 4.49
N VAL A 545 -4.99 9.95 4.21
CA VAL A 545 -3.91 9.97 5.22
C VAL A 545 -3.62 11.42 5.57
N MET A 546 -3.82 11.79 6.83
CA MET A 546 -3.51 13.12 7.37
C MET A 546 -2.13 13.11 8.04
N TRP A 547 -1.83 12.02 8.74
CA TRP A 547 -0.52 11.80 9.35
C TRP A 547 -0.08 10.34 9.21
N GLY A 548 1.21 10.15 8.94
CA GLY A 548 1.82 8.84 8.81
C GLY A 548 3.32 8.91 9.06
N TYR A 549 3.94 7.73 9.16
CA TYR A 549 5.36 7.58 9.42
C TYR A 549 5.94 6.53 8.47
N THR A 550 7.10 6.77 7.88
CA THR A 550 7.75 5.79 7.00
C THR A 550 8.95 5.17 7.69
N THR A 551 9.06 3.84 7.66
CA THR A 551 10.22 3.08 8.14
C THR A 551 10.93 2.39 6.99
N ASP A 552 12.23 2.16 7.13
CA ASP A 552 13.10 1.40 6.23
C ASP A 552 13.12 -0.11 6.54
N ARG A 553 12.61 -0.48 7.72
CA ARG A 553 12.59 -1.85 8.23
C ARG A 553 11.17 -2.30 8.53
N ALA A 554 10.97 -3.62 8.43
CA ALA A 554 9.76 -4.29 8.84
C ALA A 554 9.94 -4.90 10.24
N ALA A 555 8.83 -5.21 10.91
CA ALA A 555 8.85 -5.81 12.25
C ALA A 555 8.39 -7.28 12.22
N VAL A 556 9.12 -8.13 12.94
CA VAL A 556 8.79 -9.55 13.13
C VAL A 556 8.83 -9.94 14.60
N ALA A 557 7.90 -10.79 15.03
CA ALA A 557 7.86 -11.36 16.37
C ALA A 557 7.65 -12.88 16.30
N VAL A 558 8.38 -13.60 17.15
CA VAL A 558 8.16 -15.02 17.45
C VAL A 558 7.07 -15.13 18.51
N THR A 559 5.94 -15.74 18.15
CA THR A 559 4.72 -15.80 18.97
C THR A 559 4.47 -17.19 19.52
N ASP A 560 3.44 -17.33 20.38
CA ASP A 560 2.99 -18.63 20.88
C ASP A 560 2.84 -19.67 19.77
N ALA A 561 3.22 -20.91 20.10
CA ALA A 561 3.15 -22.02 19.17
C ALA A 561 1.70 -22.30 18.75
N ALA A 562 1.51 -22.61 17.47
CA ALA A 562 0.22 -23.07 16.98
C ALA A 562 -0.17 -24.42 17.64
N PRO A 563 -1.48 -24.66 17.87
CA PRO A 563 -1.96 -25.91 18.46
C PRO A 563 -2.04 -27.07 17.46
N PHE A 564 -1.45 -26.93 16.27
CA PHE A 564 -1.35 -27.96 15.24
C PHE A 564 -0.18 -27.66 14.30
N SER A 565 0.23 -28.64 13.50
CA SER A 565 1.10 -28.43 12.33
C SER A 565 0.30 -28.59 11.04
N ILE A 566 0.78 -28.00 9.93
CA ILE A 566 0.11 -28.07 8.63
C ILE A 566 1.03 -28.77 7.61
N GLU A 567 0.49 -29.72 6.87
CA GLU A 567 1.08 -30.29 5.66
C GLU A 567 0.31 -29.74 4.45
N PHE A 568 1.01 -29.04 3.56
CA PHE A 568 0.47 -28.68 2.25
C PHE A 568 1.05 -29.65 1.21
N VAL A 569 0.22 -30.55 0.70
CA VAL A 569 0.70 -31.69 -0.10
C VAL A 569 1.10 -31.20 -1.49
N GLN A 570 2.38 -31.36 -1.83
CA GLN A 570 2.92 -31.04 -3.16
C GLN A 570 2.26 -31.93 -4.23
N PRO A 571 1.58 -31.36 -5.24
CA PRO A 571 1.06 -32.12 -6.36
C PRO A 571 2.20 -32.76 -7.18
N LYS A 572 1.99 -34.00 -7.63
CA LYS A 572 2.95 -34.75 -8.47
C LYS A 572 2.87 -34.35 -9.95
N THR A 573 1.74 -33.77 -10.36
CA THR A 573 1.48 -33.32 -11.73
C THR A 573 1.21 -31.83 -11.80
N ALA A 574 1.59 -31.21 -12.91
CA ALA A 574 1.34 -29.80 -13.19
C ALA A 574 -0.16 -29.49 -13.34
N ILE A 575 -0.51 -28.20 -13.17
CA ILE A 575 -1.76 -27.66 -13.70
C ILE A 575 -1.50 -27.06 -15.09
N VAL A 576 -2.30 -27.44 -16.07
CA VAL A 576 -2.18 -26.93 -17.45
C VAL A 576 -3.13 -25.74 -17.66
N ARG A 577 -2.82 -24.86 -18.62
CA ARG A 577 -3.75 -23.80 -19.04
C ARG A 577 -5.12 -24.38 -19.43
N ASN A 578 -6.18 -23.67 -19.04
CA ASN A 578 -7.57 -24.14 -19.12
C ASN A 578 -7.83 -25.42 -18.30
N GLY A 579 -7.01 -25.67 -17.28
CA GLY A 579 -7.09 -26.86 -16.43
C GLY A 579 -7.68 -26.60 -15.05
N SER A 580 -7.92 -27.69 -14.34
CA SER A 580 -8.33 -27.69 -12.94
C SER A 580 -7.61 -28.78 -12.15
N LYS A 581 -7.47 -28.56 -10.84
CA LYS A 581 -6.81 -29.48 -9.91
C LYS A 581 -7.36 -29.27 -8.50
N SER A 582 -7.36 -30.30 -7.66
CA SER A 582 -7.58 -30.19 -6.21
C SER A 582 -6.24 -30.26 -5.50
N LEU A 583 -5.95 -29.29 -4.62
CA LEU A 583 -4.83 -29.33 -3.70
C LEU A 583 -5.29 -29.91 -2.36
N VAL A 584 -4.40 -30.62 -1.65
CA VAL A 584 -4.73 -31.24 -0.36
C VAL A 584 -3.97 -30.55 0.76
N VAL A 585 -4.70 -30.16 1.82
CA VAL A 585 -4.11 -29.62 3.05
C VAL A 585 -4.50 -30.53 4.21
N ARG A 586 -3.52 -30.93 5.01
CA ARG A 586 -3.71 -31.72 6.23
C ARG A 586 -3.21 -30.98 7.45
N ILE A 587 -3.82 -31.25 8.59
CA ILE A 587 -3.36 -30.76 9.90
C ILE A 587 -3.15 -31.90 10.88
N ASN A 588 -2.06 -31.82 11.64
CA ASN A 588 -1.82 -32.69 12.79
C ASN A 588 -2.10 -31.89 14.06
N LYS A 589 -3.23 -32.17 14.71
CA LYS A 589 -3.67 -31.46 15.92
C LYS A 589 -2.86 -31.90 17.15
N LYS A 590 -2.48 -30.96 18.01
CA LYS A 590 -1.95 -31.26 19.35
C LYS A 590 -3.10 -31.55 20.30
N ASP A 591 -2.81 -32.26 21.39
CA ASP A 591 -3.79 -32.60 22.41
C ASP A 591 -4.53 -31.36 22.92
N GLY A 592 -5.86 -31.45 22.97
CA GLY A 592 -6.75 -30.37 23.44
C GLY A 592 -7.24 -29.40 22.37
N PHE A 593 -6.78 -29.50 21.11
CA PHE A 593 -7.30 -28.70 20.01
C PHE A 593 -8.21 -29.52 19.09
N ASP A 594 -9.47 -29.11 18.93
CA ASP A 594 -10.40 -29.73 17.97
C ASP A 594 -11.20 -28.70 17.14
N GLU A 595 -10.90 -27.41 17.28
CA GLU A 595 -11.64 -26.36 16.57
C GLU A 595 -11.37 -26.35 15.06
N ALA A 596 -12.23 -25.64 14.32
CA ALA A 596 -12.12 -25.52 12.87
C ALA A 596 -10.94 -24.64 12.46
N VAL A 597 -10.33 -24.95 11.31
CA VAL A 597 -9.23 -24.18 10.71
C VAL A 597 -9.62 -23.78 9.30
N SER A 598 -9.72 -22.48 9.05
CA SER A 598 -10.05 -21.93 7.71
C SER A 598 -8.79 -21.54 6.96
N PHE A 599 -8.80 -21.70 5.64
CA PHE A 599 -7.65 -21.42 4.78
C PHE A 599 -8.00 -20.37 3.72
N LYS A 600 -7.10 -19.41 3.53
CA LYS A 600 -7.11 -18.47 2.41
C LYS A 600 -5.73 -18.48 1.75
N THR A 601 -5.65 -18.26 0.44
CA THR A 601 -4.35 -18.06 -0.21
C THR A 601 -3.75 -16.73 0.23
N LEU A 602 -2.41 -16.70 0.38
CA LEU A 602 -1.68 -15.44 0.58
C LEU A 602 -1.76 -14.57 -0.69
N TYR A 603 -1.58 -15.22 -1.84
CA TYR A 603 -1.77 -14.65 -3.16
C TYR A 603 -2.12 -15.79 -4.13
N ASN A 604 -2.61 -15.42 -5.32
CA ASN A 604 -2.83 -16.38 -6.39
C ASN A 604 -1.73 -16.19 -7.46
N PRO A 605 -1.03 -17.25 -7.86
CA PRO A 605 -0.17 -17.20 -9.02
C PRO A 605 -0.91 -16.67 -10.27
N PRO A 606 -0.24 -15.96 -11.19
CA PRO A 606 -0.93 -15.26 -12.27
C PRO A 606 -1.75 -16.20 -13.17
N GLY A 607 -3.06 -15.93 -13.24
CA GLY A 607 -4.03 -16.72 -14.02
C GLY A 607 -4.55 -17.98 -13.31
N ILE A 608 -4.21 -18.18 -12.04
CA ILE A 608 -4.79 -19.22 -11.18
C ILE A 608 -5.96 -18.66 -10.37
N GLY A 609 -7.12 -19.32 -10.46
CA GLY A 609 -8.27 -19.10 -9.59
C GLY A 609 -8.27 -20.12 -8.45
N ILE A 610 -8.55 -19.67 -7.23
CA ILE A 610 -8.58 -20.53 -6.03
C ILE A 610 -9.85 -20.25 -5.23
N ASN A 611 -10.53 -21.31 -4.80
CA ASN A 611 -11.68 -21.18 -3.90
C ASN A 611 -11.20 -21.05 -2.43
N ASN A 612 -11.17 -19.82 -1.92
CA ASN A 612 -10.70 -19.49 -0.57
C ASN A 612 -11.74 -19.73 0.55
N SER A 613 -12.88 -20.36 0.27
CA SER A 613 -13.92 -20.64 1.27
C SER A 613 -13.78 -22.05 1.87
N ARG A 614 -12.55 -22.54 2.03
CA ARG A 614 -12.26 -23.91 2.49
C ARG A 614 -11.86 -23.93 3.96
N THR A 615 -12.43 -24.88 4.69
CA THR A 615 -12.25 -25.05 6.13
C THR A 615 -12.12 -26.52 6.45
N ILE A 616 -11.12 -26.88 7.26
CA ILE A 616 -11.10 -28.16 7.96
C ILE A 616 -12.07 -28.01 9.14
N ALA A 617 -13.22 -28.68 9.05
CA ALA A 617 -14.23 -28.64 10.09
C ALA A 617 -13.75 -29.28 11.40
N LYS A 618 -14.43 -28.96 12.49
CA LYS A 618 -14.24 -29.60 13.80
C LYS A 618 -14.25 -31.14 13.67
N GLY A 619 -13.33 -31.82 14.34
CA GLY A 619 -13.13 -33.27 14.24
C GLY A 619 -12.50 -33.79 12.94
N LYS A 620 -12.20 -32.94 11.96
CA LYS A 620 -11.54 -33.32 10.71
C LYS A 620 -10.07 -32.86 10.68
N THR A 621 -9.30 -33.44 9.77
CA THR A 621 -7.84 -33.20 9.64
C THR A 621 -7.41 -32.91 8.21
N GLU A 622 -8.31 -32.98 7.22
CA GLU A 622 -7.97 -32.81 5.80
C GLU A 622 -9.06 -32.01 5.08
N VAL A 623 -8.65 -31.22 4.08
CA VAL A 623 -9.55 -30.53 3.14
C VAL A 623 -8.93 -30.47 1.74
N GLU A 624 -9.79 -30.57 0.72
CA GLU A 624 -9.43 -30.30 -0.66
C GLU A 624 -9.73 -28.84 -1.07
N ILE A 625 -8.82 -28.28 -1.86
CA ILE A 625 -8.84 -26.90 -2.31
C ILE A 625 -8.81 -26.88 -3.84
N PRO A 626 -9.96 -26.71 -4.50
CA PRO A 626 -10.00 -26.70 -5.95
C PRO A 626 -9.40 -25.40 -6.49
N ILE A 627 -8.58 -25.57 -7.51
CA ILE A 627 -7.92 -24.51 -8.27
C ILE A 627 -8.21 -24.67 -9.76
N THR A 628 -8.18 -23.56 -10.48
CA THR A 628 -8.32 -23.51 -11.94
C THR A 628 -7.23 -22.65 -12.56
N ALA A 629 -6.81 -22.96 -13.78
CA ALA A 629 -5.89 -22.15 -14.57
C ALA A 629 -6.61 -21.63 -15.81
N ASN A 630 -6.60 -20.32 -16.05
CA ASN A 630 -7.15 -19.76 -17.28
C ASN A 630 -6.17 -19.93 -18.46
N GLY A 631 -6.61 -19.57 -19.68
CA GLY A 631 -5.79 -19.69 -20.90
C GLY A 631 -4.54 -18.79 -20.92
N GLY A 632 -4.46 -17.79 -20.03
CA GLY A 632 -3.33 -16.88 -19.86
C GLY A 632 -2.45 -17.18 -18.64
N ALA A 633 -2.66 -18.31 -17.95
CA ALA A 633 -1.89 -18.64 -16.75
C ALA A 633 -0.38 -18.64 -17.04
N ALA A 634 0.39 -18.05 -16.13
CA ALA A 634 1.82 -17.84 -16.34
C ALA A 634 2.57 -19.15 -16.16
N ILE A 635 3.17 -19.64 -17.26
CA ILE A 635 3.93 -20.89 -17.27
C ILE A 635 5.16 -20.74 -16.38
N GLY A 636 5.48 -21.79 -15.64
CA GLY A 636 6.61 -21.86 -14.72
C GLY A 636 6.21 -22.41 -13.36
N SER A 637 7.19 -22.41 -12.44
CA SER A 637 7.01 -22.88 -11.08
C SER A 637 6.76 -21.69 -10.13
N TRP A 638 5.68 -21.75 -9.37
CA TRP A 638 5.25 -20.66 -8.49
C TRP A 638 5.10 -21.13 -7.05
N PRO A 639 5.65 -20.40 -6.05
CA PRO A 639 5.39 -20.73 -4.66
C PRO A 639 3.92 -20.48 -4.33
N LEU A 640 3.21 -21.49 -3.84
CA LEU A 640 1.85 -21.32 -3.33
C LEU A 640 1.86 -21.51 -1.82
N ILE A 641 1.39 -20.47 -1.11
CA ILE A 641 1.31 -20.43 0.34
C ILE A 641 -0.12 -20.09 0.74
N MET A 642 -0.63 -20.80 1.74
CA MET A 642 -1.92 -20.49 2.35
C MET A 642 -1.73 -19.95 3.76
N ILE A 643 -2.65 -19.09 4.17
CA ILE A 643 -2.79 -18.60 5.54
C ILE A 643 -3.92 -19.38 6.19
N ALA A 644 -3.57 -20.13 7.23
CA ALA A 644 -4.49 -20.80 8.11
C ALA A 644 -4.91 -19.84 9.24
N LYS A 645 -6.20 -19.76 9.50
CA LYS A 645 -6.78 -18.97 10.60
C LYS A 645 -7.52 -19.90 11.57
N TYR A 646 -7.25 -19.73 12.86
CA TYR A 646 -7.79 -20.57 13.94
C TYR A 646 -8.04 -19.73 15.20
N SER A 647 -8.93 -20.21 16.07
CA SER A 647 -9.29 -19.48 17.30
C SER A 647 -8.32 -19.75 18.44
N THR A 648 -7.99 -18.70 19.21
CA THR A 648 -7.25 -18.76 20.49
C THR A 648 -8.05 -18.06 21.60
N LYS A 649 -7.57 -18.14 22.85
CA LYS A 649 -8.19 -17.42 23.98
C LYS A 649 -8.21 -15.90 23.81
N ASN A 650 -7.24 -15.34 23.06
CA ASN A 650 -7.10 -13.90 22.83
C ASN A 650 -7.74 -13.44 21.51
N GLY A 651 -8.35 -14.36 20.75
CA GLY A 651 -8.97 -14.13 19.45
C GLY A 651 -8.42 -15.02 18.33
N PRO A 652 -8.82 -14.84 17.06
CA PRO A 652 -8.26 -15.57 15.93
C PRO A 652 -6.76 -15.31 15.69
N ALA A 653 -5.93 -16.34 15.64
CA ALA A 653 -4.54 -16.27 15.20
C ALA A 653 -4.38 -16.76 13.75
N GLU A 654 -3.26 -16.42 13.12
CA GLU A 654 -2.91 -16.84 11.76
C GLU A 654 -1.54 -17.52 11.75
N MET A 655 -1.35 -18.47 10.83
CA MET A 655 -0.04 -19.02 10.47
C MET A 655 -0.03 -19.40 8.99
N ALA A 656 1.14 -19.41 8.37
CA ALA A 656 1.30 -19.88 7.00
C ALA A 656 1.52 -21.40 6.93
N THR A 657 1.12 -21.99 5.81
CA THR A 657 1.55 -23.34 5.42
C THR A 657 3.02 -23.33 4.99
N PRO A 658 3.70 -24.49 5.02
CA PRO A 658 4.84 -24.70 4.14
C PRO A 658 4.48 -24.36 2.69
N PRO A 659 5.43 -23.88 1.87
CA PRO A 659 5.18 -23.56 0.48
C PRO A 659 5.16 -24.85 -0.34
N ILE A 660 4.27 -24.93 -1.32
CA ILE A 660 4.40 -25.88 -2.43
C ILE A 660 4.83 -25.13 -3.68
N MET A 661 5.51 -25.82 -4.60
CA MET A 661 5.87 -25.27 -5.90
C MET A 661 4.84 -25.73 -6.92
N LEU A 662 3.88 -24.87 -7.25
CA LEU A 662 2.85 -25.14 -8.25
C LEU A 662 3.46 -24.99 -9.65
N ASP A 663 3.62 -26.12 -10.35
CA ASP A 663 4.04 -26.12 -11.75
C ASP A 663 2.86 -25.83 -12.67
N ILE A 664 2.99 -24.76 -13.47
CA ILE A 664 1.99 -24.33 -14.44
C ILE A 664 2.56 -24.55 -15.84
N GLN A 665 1.85 -25.34 -16.65
CA GLN A 665 2.27 -25.69 -18.01
C GLN A 665 1.29 -25.18 -19.07
N SER A 666 1.75 -25.22 -20.33
CA SER A 666 0.87 -24.97 -21.48
C SER A 666 -0.26 -26.02 -21.55
N GLN A 667 -1.29 -25.72 -22.31
CA GLN A 667 -2.37 -26.69 -22.58
C GLN A 667 -1.81 -27.87 -23.41
N LEU A 668 -2.34 -29.06 -23.17
CA LEU A 668 -1.96 -30.31 -23.86
C LEU A 668 -2.77 -30.55 -25.14
N PHE A 669 -3.96 -29.97 -25.21
CA PHE A 669 -4.87 -30.14 -26.35
C PHE A 669 -5.39 -28.79 -26.83
N LYS A 670 -5.56 -28.62 -28.14
CA LYS A 670 -6.53 -27.67 -28.67
C LYS A 670 -7.70 -28.45 -29.25
N PHE A 671 -8.89 -27.95 -28.98
CA PHE A 671 -10.13 -28.49 -29.53
C PHE A 671 -10.76 -27.43 -30.43
N GLN A 672 -11.09 -27.82 -31.65
CA GLN A 672 -11.89 -27.01 -32.54
C GLN A 672 -13.23 -27.73 -32.75
N PHE A 673 -14.32 -26.97 -32.62
CA PHE A 673 -15.67 -27.49 -32.71
C PHE A 673 -16.31 -27.05 -34.03
N PRO A 674 -16.25 -27.89 -35.08
CA PRO A 674 -17.13 -27.74 -36.23
C PRO A 674 -18.61 -27.63 -35.81
N ARG A 675 -19.40 -26.92 -36.63
CA ARG A 675 -20.83 -26.75 -36.36
C ARG A 675 -21.55 -28.10 -36.43
N ALA A 676 -22.14 -28.53 -35.32
CA ALA A 676 -22.98 -29.73 -35.25
C ALA A 676 -24.47 -29.37 -35.36
N THR A 677 -25.23 -30.16 -36.13
CA THR A 677 -26.69 -30.01 -36.28
C THR A 677 -27.37 -31.37 -36.15
N ALA A 678 -28.53 -31.42 -35.51
CA ALA A 678 -29.34 -32.62 -35.33
C ALA A 678 -30.84 -32.28 -35.34
N GLU A 679 -31.69 -33.23 -35.71
CA GLU A 679 -33.15 -33.08 -35.65
C GLU A 679 -33.74 -33.78 -34.41
N LEU A 680 -34.90 -33.34 -33.92
CA LEU A 680 -35.57 -34.03 -32.82
C LEU A 680 -35.87 -35.49 -33.16
N GLY A 681 -35.61 -36.40 -32.22
CA GLY A 681 -35.85 -37.84 -32.38
C GLY A 681 -34.82 -38.57 -33.26
N THR A 682 -33.69 -37.93 -33.59
CA THR A 682 -32.64 -38.51 -34.45
C THR A 682 -31.33 -38.75 -33.71
N GLU A 683 -30.49 -39.61 -34.30
CA GLU A 683 -29.08 -39.74 -33.93
C GLU A 683 -28.22 -38.84 -34.83
N ALA A 684 -27.21 -38.21 -34.25
CA ALA A 684 -26.25 -37.37 -34.97
C ALA A 684 -24.85 -37.57 -34.40
N VAL A 685 -23.85 -36.92 -34.98
CA VAL A 685 -22.45 -36.98 -34.51
C VAL A 685 -21.94 -35.57 -34.26
N VAL A 686 -21.32 -35.38 -33.10
CA VAL A 686 -20.50 -34.20 -32.81
C VAL A 686 -19.04 -34.58 -33.11
N ALA A 687 -18.49 -34.03 -34.18
CA ALA A 687 -17.07 -34.13 -34.49
C ALA A 687 -16.31 -32.98 -33.82
N VAL A 688 -15.15 -33.28 -33.25
CA VAL A 688 -14.24 -32.31 -32.62
C VAL A 688 -12.85 -32.55 -33.19
N ASP A 689 -12.26 -31.53 -33.80
CA ASP A 689 -10.88 -31.60 -34.28
C ASP A 689 -9.93 -31.40 -33.09
N VAL A 690 -8.88 -32.22 -33.02
CA VAL A 690 -7.94 -32.26 -31.90
C VAL A 690 -6.52 -32.01 -32.41
N GLU A 691 -5.84 -31.05 -31.80
CA GLU A 691 -4.40 -30.87 -31.93
C GLU A 691 -3.76 -31.24 -30.58
N VAL A 692 -3.02 -32.35 -30.53
CA VAL A 692 -2.25 -32.74 -29.34
C VAL A 692 -0.93 -31.97 -29.33
N LEU A 693 -0.73 -31.16 -28.30
CA LEU A 693 0.42 -30.29 -28.13
C LEU A 693 1.49 -30.98 -27.29
N GLY A 694 2.57 -31.43 -27.95
CA GLY A 694 3.70 -32.07 -27.29
C GLY A 694 3.47 -33.55 -26.94
N ASP A 695 4.26 -34.05 -26.00
CA ASP A 695 4.16 -35.44 -25.52
C ASP A 695 3.16 -35.56 -24.37
N LEU A 696 2.38 -36.64 -24.37
CA LEU A 696 1.42 -36.92 -23.31
C LEU A 696 2.13 -37.66 -22.16
N PRO A 697 2.09 -37.15 -20.93
CA PRO A 697 2.77 -37.76 -19.78
C PRO A 697 2.12 -39.05 -19.27
N GLY A 698 1.00 -39.47 -19.86
CA GLY A 698 0.25 -40.65 -19.46
C GLY A 698 -0.93 -40.95 -20.38
N LYS A 699 -1.81 -41.87 -19.95
CA LYS A 699 -2.99 -42.26 -20.75
C LYS A 699 -3.99 -41.11 -20.78
N ALA A 700 -4.42 -40.71 -21.97
CA ALA A 700 -5.33 -39.59 -22.18
C ALA A 700 -6.70 -40.05 -22.68
N GLU A 701 -7.74 -39.45 -22.11
CA GLU A 701 -9.12 -39.55 -22.59
C GLU A 701 -9.73 -38.16 -22.70
N VAL A 702 -10.72 -38.01 -23.59
CA VAL A 702 -11.50 -36.78 -23.74
C VAL A 702 -12.98 -37.11 -23.61
N GLN A 703 -13.65 -36.37 -22.74
CA GLN A 703 -15.08 -36.46 -22.53
C GLN A 703 -15.80 -35.24 -23.12
N LEU A 704 -16.84 -35.47 -23.91
CA LEU A 704 -17.79 -34.43 -24.31
C LEU A 704 -18.76 -34.17 -23.15
N VAL A 705 -18.75 -32.94 -22.63
CA VAL A 705 -19.61 -32.49 -21.53
C VAL A 705 -20.42 -31.25 -21.95
N GLY A 706 -21.38 -30.85 -21.12
CA GLY A 706 -22.26 -29.73 -21.43
C GLY A 706 -23.27 -30.03 -22.56
N ILE A 707 -23.59 -31.32 -22.73
CA ILE A 707 -24.63 -31.78 -23.65
C ILE A 707 -25.98 -31.18 -23.22
N PRO A 708 -26.77 -30.56 -24.13
CA PRO A 708 -28.04 -29.92 -23.77
C PRO A 708 -29.06 -30.89 -23.18
N ASN A 709 -29.98 -30.37 -22.37
CA ASN A 709 -31.07 -31.18 -21.82
C ASN A 709 -31.91 -31.79 -22.95
N GLY A 710 -32.23 -33.08 -22.85
CA GLY A 710 -32.89 -33.87 -23.90
C GLY A 710 -31.94 -34.46 -24.95
N VAL A 711 -30.63 -34.27 -24.84
CA VAL A 711 -29.61 -34.91 -25.69
C VAL A 711 -28.69 -35.78 -24.83
N THR A 712 -28.34 -36.98 -25.32
CA THR A 712 -27.41 -37.90 -24.64
C THR A 712 -26.30 -38.34 -25.61
N SER A 713 -25.19 -38.88 -25.09
CA SER A 713 -24.14 -39.48 -25.89
C SER A 713 -23.77 -40.85 -25.33
N PRO A 714 -24.02 -41.96 -26.06
CA PRO A 714 -23.69 -43.30 -25.57
C PRO A 714 -22.18 -43.56 -25.47
N ALA A 715 -21.36 -42.78 -26.19
CA ALA A 715 -19.90 -42.87 -26.16
C ALA A 715 -19.28 -41.48 -25.93
N ALA A 716 -19.68 -40.85 -24.82
CA ALA A 716 -19.26 -39.49 -24.46
C ALA A 716 -17.75 -39.38 -24.12
N VAL A 717 -17.05 -40.51 -23.88
CA VAL A 717 -15.62 -40.57 -23.56
C VAL A 717 -14.89 -41.29 -24.69
N GLN A 718 -13.82 -40.70 -25.19
CA GLN A 718 -12.97 -41.25 -26.25
C GLN A 718 -11.51 -41.29 -25.78
N GLN A 719 -10.77 -42.35 -26.13
CA GLN A 719 -9.34 -42.44 -25.85
C GLN A 719 -8.54 -41.60 -26.85
N VAL A 720 -7.45 -40.99 -26.40
CA VAL A 720 -6.62 -40.09 -27.21
C VAL A 720 -5.16 -40.53 -27.18
N THR A 721 -4.54 -40.52 -28.36
CA THR A 721 -3.11 -40.78 -28.58
C THR A 721 -2.47 -39.55 -29.22
N LYS A 722 -1.14 -39.53 -29.35
CA LYS A 722 -0.42 -38.40 -29.97
C LYS A 722 -0.82 -38.20 -31.44
N GLU A 723 -1.24 -39.26 -32.11
CA GLU A 723 -1.63 -39.28 -33.51
C GLU A 723 -3.12 -38.91 -33.72
N THR A 724 -3.89 -38.74 -32.66
CA THR A 724 -5.33 -38.43 -32.74
C THR A 724 -5.55 -37.00 -33.24
N THR A 725 -6.20 -36.86 -34.40
CA THR A 725 -6.50 -35.56 -35.02
C THR A 725 -7.98 -35.19 -34.98
N SER A 726 -8.88 -36.15 -34.70
CA SER A 726 -10.32 -35.92 -34.63
C SER A 726 -10.98 -36.91 -33.67
N LEU A 727 -12.02 -36.45 -32.98
CA LEU A 727 -12.86 -37.22 -32.08
C LEU A 727 -14.32 -37.13 -32.52
N THR A 728 -15.01 -38.27 -32.52
CA THR A 728 -16.43 -38.34 -32.88
C THR A 728 -17.25 -38.83 -31.71
N PHE A 729 -18.23 -38.01 -31.31
CA PHE A 729 -19.15 -38.32 -30.22
C PHE A 729 -20.55 -38.55 -30.81
N PRO A 730 -21.06 -39.79 -30.85
CA PRO A 730 -22.45 -40.02 -31.24
C PRO A 730 -23.38 -39.38 -30.22
N ILE A 731 -24.46 -38.75 -30.68
CA ILE A 731 -25.48 -38.13 -29.84
C ILE A 731 -26.88 -38.63 -30.24
N VAL A 732 -27.76 -38.74 -29.25
CA VAL A 732 -29.17 -39.09 -29.43
C VAL A 732 -30.01 -37.92 -28.93
N VAL A 733 -30.84 -37.35 -29.81
CA VAL A 733 -31.72 -36.21 -29.50
C VAL A 733 -33.13 -36.73 -29.24
N ALA A 734 -33.64 -36.53 -28.03
CA ALA A 734 -35.01 -36.92 -27.68
C ALA A 734 -36.05 -36.10 -28.48
N ALA A 735 -37.22 -36.69 -28.72
CA ALA A 735 -38.29 -36.02 -29.46
C ALA A 735 -38.85 -34.77 -28.75
N ASP A 736 -38.69 -34.69 -27.43
CA ASP A 736 -39.10 -33.58 -26.56
C ASP A 736 -37.93 -32.64 -26.19
N ALA A 737 -36.74 -32.85 -26.75
CA ALA A 737 -35.61 -31.94 -26.55
C ALA A 737 -35.93 -30.52 -27.03
N LYS A 738 -35.32 -29.51 -26.42
CA LYS A 738 -35.59 -28.10 -26.78
C LYS A 738 -34.92 -27.74 -28.12
N PRO A 739 -35.68 -27.34 -29.16
CA PRO A 739 -35.08 -26.85 -30.41
C PRO A 739 -34.38 -25.51 -30.19
N GLY A 740 -33.33 -25.27 -30.97
CA GLY A 740 -32.56 -24.03 -30.93
C GLY A 740 -31.05 -24.28 -31.00
N ASN A 741 -30.29 -23.19 -30.90
CA ASN A 741 -28.84 -23.24 -30.85
C ASN A 741 -28.36 -23.30 -29.40
N HIS A 742 -27.67 -24.37 -29.03
CA HIS A 742 -27.13 -24.59 -27.69
C HIS A 742 -25.62 -24.45 -27.69
N LYS A 743 -25.11 -23.37 -27.08
CA LYS A 743 -23.68 -23.06 -26.99
C LYS A 743 -23.03 -23.57 -25.70
N THR A 744 -23.24 -24.86 -25.42
CA THR A 744 -22.89 -25.46 -24.13
C THR A 744 -21.89 -26.60 -24.24
N LEU A 745 -21.47 -27.01 -25.45
CA LEU A 745 -20.58 -28.17 -25.63
C LEU A 745 -19.13 -27.83 -25.26
N VAL A 746 -18.53 -28.73 -24.48
CA VAL A 746 -17.20 -28.61 -23.90
C VAL A 746 -16.47 -29.94 -24.00
N CYS A 747 -15.17 -29.92 -24.30
CA CYS A 747 -14.30 -31.08 -24.18
C CYS A 747 -13.53 -31.00 -22.86
N GLN A 748 -13.65 -32.03 -22.04
CA GLN A 748 -12.85 -32.23 -20.84
C GLN A 748 -11.85 -33.36 -21.09
N ALA A 749 -10.58 -33.01 -21.27
CA ALA A 749 -9.48 -33.95 -21.37
C ALA A 749 -9.00 -34.35 -19.98
N ARG A 750 -8.68 -35.63 -19.80
CA ARG A 750 -8.06 -36.20 -18.59
C ARG A 750 -6.84 -37.01 -18.99
N VAL A 751 -5.68 -36.68 -18.42
CA VAL A 751 -4.44 -37.43 -18.61
C VAL A 751 -4.02 -38.04 -17.29
N LYS A 752 -4.09 -39.36 -17.18
CA LYS A 752 -3.74 -40.10 -15.96
C LYS A 752 -2.23 -40.32 -15.89
N VAL A 753 -1.61 -39.80 -14.83
CA VAL A 753 -0.16 -39.90 -14.56
C VAL A 753 0.01 -40.46 -13.15
N GLY A 754 0.31 -41.77 -13.07
CA GLY A 754 0.35 -42.47 -11.78
C GLY A 754 -1.02 -42.48 -11.09
N ASP A 755 -1.06 -41.93 -9.87
CA ASP A 755 -2.25 -41.76 -9.03
C ASP A 755 -2.98 -40.41 -9.24
N GLU A 756 -2.40 -39.48 -10.00
CA GLU A 756 -3.01 -38.19 -10.30
C GLU A 756 -3.58 -38.11 -11.73
N VAL A 757 -4.45 -37.12 -11.95
CA VAL A 757 -5.05 -36.82 -13.26
C VAL A 757 -4.85 -35.33 -13.57
N ILE A 758 -4.27 -35.04 -14.73
CA ILE A 758 -4.25 -33.70 -15.30
C ILE A 758 -5.59 -33.48 -16.01
N VAL A 759 -6.33 -32.45 -15.61
CA VAL A 759 -7.62 -32.10 -16.22
C VAL A 759 -7.47 -30.82 -17.03
N GLN A 760 -7.95 -30.83 -18.28
CA GLN A 760 -8.06 -29.66 -19.15
C GLN A 760 -9.49 -29.56 -19.68
N THR A 761 -10.11 -28.38 -19.62
CA THR A 761 -11.49 -28.16 -20.04
C THR A 761 -11.57 -26.99 -21.02
N VAL A 762 -12.05 -27.22 -22.24
CA VAL A 762 -12.18 -26.20 -23.30
C VAL A 762 -13.57 -26.25 -23.90
N GLY A 763 -14.27 -25.11 -23.95
CA GLY A 763 -15.67 -25.03 -24.35
C GLY A 763 -15.97 -23.90 -25.31
N THR A 764 -16.16 -24.24 -26.59
CA THR A 764 -16.64 -23.30 -27.63
C THR A 764 -17.63 -23.96 -28.58
N GLY A 765 -18.12 -25.16 -28.26
CA GLY A 765 -18.94 -25.96 -29.17
C GLY A 765 -20.41 -25.56 -29.15
N GLU A 766 -21.05 -25.67 -30.31
CA GLU A 766 -22.47 -25.39 -30.50
C GLU A 766 -23.17 -26.60 -31.12
N LEU A 767 -24.33 -26.96 -30.55
CA LEU A 767 -25.25 -27.92 -31.14
C LEU A 767 -26.54 -27.22 -31.53
N ARG A 768 -26.86 -27.21 -32.83
CA ARG A 768 -28.14 -26.76 -33.32
C ARG A 768 -29.12 -27.93 -33.38
N VAL A 769 -30.23 -27.84 -32.65
CA VAL A 769 -31.32 -28.80 -32.70
C VAL A 769 -32.49 -28.20 -33.48
N ASP A 770 -32.81 -28.79 -34.63
CA ASP A 770 -33.92 -28.36 -35.49
C ASP A 770 -35.14 -29.26 -35.29
N LYS A 771 -36.34 -28.71 -35.56
CA LYS A 771 -37.56 -29.52 -35.64
C LYS A 771 -37.52 -30.31 -36.95
N PRO A 772 -37.98 -31.58 -36.96
CA PRO A 772 -38.06 -32.37 -38.18
C PRO A 772 -38.86 -31.61 -39.23
N LEU A 773 -38.36 -31.57 -40.47
CA LEU A 773 -39.11 -31.01 -41.58
C LEU A 773 -40.41 -31.82 -41.76
N PRO A 774 -41.58 -31.17 -41.95
CA PRO A 774 -42.80 -31.91 -42.26
C PRO A 774 -42.58 -32.73 -43.55
N PRO A 775 -43.11 -33.97 -43.63
CA PRO A 775 -42.91 -34.83 -44.78
C PRO A 775 -43.30 -34.10 -46.05
N LYS A 776 -42.40 -34.12 -47.04
CA LYS A 776 -42.62 -33.50 -48.34
C LYS A 776 -43.85 -34.17 -48.97
N VAL A 777 -44.92 -33.42 -49.17
CA VAL A 777 -46.07 -33.88 -49.97
C VAL A 777 -45.57 -34.08 -51.39
N GLU A 778 -45.58 -35.33 -51.88
CA GLU A 778 -45.38 -35.62 -53.30
C GLU A 778 -46.51 -34.95 -54.09
N GLU A 779 -46.19 -33.94 -54.89
CA GLU A 779 -47.15 -33.36 -55.83
C GLU A 779 -47.39 -34.34 -56.99
N ALA A 780 -48.65 -34.73 -57.16
CA ALA A 780 -49.14 -35.47 -58.31
C ALA A 780 -48.98 -34.68 -59.63
N PRO A 781 -48.72 -35.35 -60.77
CA PRO A 781 -48.43 -34.69 -62.04
C PRO A 781 -49.67 -33.96 -62.59
N LYS A 782 -49.57 -32.64 -62.75
CA LYS A 782 -50.58 -31.82 -63.43
C LYS A 782 -50.42 -31.85 -64.95
N VAL A 783 -51.55 -32.11 -65.61
CA VAL A 783 -51.78 -32.05 -67.06
C VAL A 783 -51.54 -30.64 -67.58
N LYS A 784 -50.96 -30.56 -68.79
CA LYS A 784 -50.67 -29.34 -69.55
C LYS A 784 -51.94 -28.56 -69.90
N GLU A 785 -51.96 -27.28 -69.57
CA GLU A 785 -52.79 -26.27 -70.24
C GLU A 785 -51.91 -25.21 -70.92
N ALA A 786 -52.40 -24.73 -72.06
CA ALA A 786 -51.74 -23.84 -73.01
C ALA A 786 -51.70 -22.36 -72.52
N PRO A 787 -50.83 -21.51 -73.12
CA PRO A 787 -50.32 -20.30 -72.48
C PRO A 787 -51.23 -19.07 -72.62
N LYS A 788 -51.25 -18.20 -71.59
CA LYS A 788 -51.71 -16.80 -71.70
C LYS A 788 -50.53 -15.83 -71.56
N PRO A 789 -50.55 -14.66 -72.24
CA PRO A 789 -49.37 -13.82 -72.41
C PRO A 789 -49.00 -13.00 -71.17
N VAL A 790 -47.71 -12.70 -71.12
CA VAL A 790 -46.94 -11.98 -70.11
C VAL A 790 -47.38 -10.52 -69.97
N GLU A 791 -47.60 -10.07 -68.73
CA GLU A 791 -47.55 -8.66 -68.34
C GLU A 791 -46.34 -8.42 -67.41
N LYS A 792 -45.54 -7.41 -67.74
CA LYS A 792 -44.27 -7.06 -67.08
C LYS A 792 -44.46 -6.01 -65.99
N LYS A 793 -43.88 -6.24 -64.80
CA LYS A 793 -42.97 -5.35 -64.01
C LYS A 793 -43.02 -5.72 -62.50
N PRO A 794 -42.02 -5.34 -61.67
CA PRO A 794 -40.68 -4.83 -61.97
C PRO A 794 -39.55 -5.69 -61.34
N VAL A 795 -38.35 -5.53 -61.90
CA VAL A 795 -37.09 -6.13 -61.47
C VAL A 795 -36.72 -5.62 -60.07
N GLN A 796 -36.62 -6.53 -59.09
CA GLN A 796 -35.80 -6.26 -57.90
C GLN A 796 -34.34 -6.54 -58.25
N ALA A 797 -33.51 -5.52 -58.02
CA ALA A 797 -32.10 -5.50 -58.38
C ALA A 797 -31.30 -6.60 -57.68
N LYS A 798 -30.42 -7.26 -58.45
CA LYS A 798 -29.42 -8.19 -57.91
C LYS A 798 -28.49 -7.45 -56.93
N PRO A 799 -28.14 -8.05 -55.78
CA PRO A 799 -27.13 -7.48 -54.91
C PRO A 799 -25.77 -7.47 -55.62
N LEU A 800 -25.09 -6.31 -55.54
CA LEU A 800 -23.79 -6.05 -56.16
C LEU A 800 -22.75 -7.08 -55.74
N THR A 801 -21.92 -7.50 -56.69
CA THR A 801 -20.84 -8.44 -56.41
C THR A 801 -19.70 -7.75 -55.66
N ARG A 802 -18.92 -8.53 -54.91
CA ARG A 802 -17.83 -8.05 -54.03
C ARG A 802 -16.80 -7.14 -54.74
N ILE A 803 -16.61 -7.30 -56.05
CA ILE A 803 -15.71 -6.47 -56.87
C ILE A 803 -16.33 -5.09 -57.20
N GLU A 804 -17.65 -4.99 -57.30
CA GLU A 804 -18.37 -3.74 -57.53
C GLU A 804 -18.50 -2.93 -56.24
N GLN A 805 -18.70 -3.59 -55.10
CA GLN A 805 -18.64 -2.95 -53.77
C GLN A 805 -17.26 -2.35 -53.48
N LEU A 806 -16.18 -3.03 -53.88
CA LEU A 806 -14.81 -2.52 -53.76
C LEU A 806 -14.51 -1.33 -54.68
N ARG A 807 -15.20 -1.19 -55.82
CA ARG A 807 -15.11 0.00 -56.68
C ARG A 807 -15.95 1.17 -56.16
N GLN A 808 -17.02 0.89 -55.42
CA GLN A 808 -17.87 1.90 -54.78
C GLN A 808 -17.18 2.52 -53.57
N MET A 809 -16.53 1.70 -52.73
CA MET A 809 -15.69 2.17 -51.61
C MET A 809 -14.50 3.03 -52.07
N LYS A 810 -13.96 2.81 -53.28
CA LYS A 810 -12.89 3.64 -53.86
C LYS A 810 -13.36 4.97 -54.48
N LYS A 811 -14.67 5.18 -54.63
CA LYS A 811 -15.25 6.46 -55.10
C LYS A 811 -15.76 7.35 -53.98
N GLU A 812 -15.92 6.82 -52.76
CA GLU A 812 -16.32 7.58 -51.57
C GLU A 812 -15.12 8.07 -50.73
N GLN A 813 -13.88 7.73 -51.13
CA GLN A 813 -12.64 8.28 -50.58
C GLN A 813 -11.97 9.27 -51.55
N ARG A 814 -12.74 10.21 -52.09
CA ARG A 814 -12.21 11.41 -52.76
C ARG A 814 -12.97 12.65 -52.32
#